data_AF-H3G9R9-F1
#
_entry.id   AF-H3G9R9-F1
#
_cell.length_a   1.000
_cell.length_b   1.000
_cell.length_c   1.000
_cell.angle_alpha   90.00
_cell.angle_beta   90.00
_cell.angle_gamma   90.00
#
_symmetry.space_group_name_H-M   'P 1'
#
loop_
_entity.id
_entity.type
_entity.pdbx_description
1 polymer ?
#
loop_
_entity_poly.entity_id
_entity_poly.type
_entity_poly.pdbx_seq_one_letter_code
_entity_poly.pdbx_strand_id
1 'polypeptide(L)'
;MSARASAFRLLEQYFEADMLTLDQLQFHKDKYAKLHSCVLATYKHEKQLLKDAKALNRDLLGEKIQVEKQAIRKAEEVAAFSSVEREKDRALKELAEAVDRDAILTFEITELQREHADLLAEKEAILAAHAQLIEPEVRQLTTEIAGLTDETHRLDSELTKDMQRKREYLARLDFLHQENARLDQTSAGELKRLNQLQGDPDRMQKQADVVARAVASLERESNKDKARAGELQTAVEATSVKLHDADEVQRELAQKLEVHRETIDQRQRDVDHVTLHLREEQNVNVMRLGEKTRLDMRSKALDIAERRENDRCAKAQKDYDRLKRELKKQILMLDGNKALLPNLRAQVVDVQHQVAALRSENKDQAQRQLDVKQQVDLLIARFLKQEDGDKTQSTELEALSAQVTQLESEVAQWLVEESKQKKLVTMLTAQRELKAREATSALTAERQTQQELKTKELVIFDLAKKWNETTNHLREFSALYDVVKNERNKYVNLIQASTQALAEMKEKIKILHNEVEVLRNESLAKDKALVKEKLAHATAQCSRDSLRLDTNKSHDAYRAKQEQVEQQIVEIDKLNGIITHTEKELLRLKKKYELAVDARNATGVQLIDRNDELCILYEKSNLQEHALNSGETGLTRKDQEIRVLKIQLADLQRQLENARRQLPHLPELAQRILALQEDLKQEKDVTELLCRDLETPKNNDRWRALGGDDPDEEQLEAKLSYLEERYHRKKEQLLEKELVLEEVTGLSNKLRMQASARRGETLELAKRVNDFQGRIKETTRRMMAVVSELSMYQATAMKLQQEKHDASVDVEECQKRALAGYAPNVFCEQQLVRLQTQKLHNNELRAAKEQSRAAAAHAANFPSQFTYTTAEARPNAYIPEDLGIPKPYGQQAPFKPSQQGTTMRHIRVPQKRDIEI
;
A
#
# COMPACT_ATOMS: atom_id res chain seq x y z
N MET A 1 46.35 82.46 88.34
CA MET A 1 46.97 83.20 89.46
C MET A 1 46.96 84.71 89.24
N SER A 2 47.39 85.25 88.09
CA SER A 2 47.46 86.70 87.77
C SER A 2 46.41 87.59 88.46
N ALA A 3 45.11 87.36 88.27
CA ALA A 3 44.04 88.20 88.82
C ALA A 3 44.01 88.34 90.37
N ARG A 4 44.60 87.39 91.12
CA ARG A 4 44.70 87.50 92.58
C ARG A 4 45.82 88.47 93.01
N ALA A 5 46.90 88.55 92.23
CA ALA A 5 48.01 89.47 92.51
C ALA A 5 47.66 90.93 92.20
N SER A 6 46.88 91.18 91.14
CA SER A 6 46.42 92.54 90.79
C SER A 6 45.44 93.10 91.83
N ALA A 7 44.48 92.31 92.30
CA ALA A 7 43.53 92.75 93.32
C ALA A 7 44.20 92.98 94.69
N PHE A 8 45.19 92.15 95.06
CA PHE A 8 45.93 92.34 96.31
C PHE A 8 46.82 93.59 96.29
N ARG A 9 47.49 93.90 95.15
CA ARG A 9 48.21 95.17 94.97
C ARG A 9 47.31 96.39 95.08
N LEU A 10 46.10 96.33 94.52
CA LEU A 10 45.17 97.46 94.56
C LEU A 10 44.67 97.72 96.00
N LEU A 11 44.51 96.67 96.80
CA LEU A 11 44.25 96.79 98.25
C LEU A 11 45.47 97.31 99.02
N GLU A 12 46.70 96.87 98.66
CA GLU A 12 47.95 97.37 99.24
C GLU A 12 48.13 98.88 98.98
N GLN A 13 47.86 99.34 97.76
CA GLN A 13 47.92 100.77 97.40
C GLN A 13 46.91 101.64 98.16
N TYR A 14 45.75 101.10 98.57
CA TYR A 14 44.80 101.83 99.43
C TYR A 14 45.21 101.85 100.92
N PHE A 15 46.08 100.93 101.35
CA PHE A 15 46.72 100.97 102.66
C PHE A 15 47.93 101.93 102.68
N GLU A 16 48.74 101.94 101.62
CA GLU A 16 49.84 102.91 101.42
C GLU A 16 49.36 104.38 101.31
N ALA A 17 48.05 104.59 101.14
CA ALA A 17 47.39 105.90 101.08
C ALA A 17 46.59 106.26 102.35
N ASP A 18 46.83 105.57 103.48
CA ASP A 18 46.15 105.74 104.78
C ASP A 18 44.61 105.60 104.76
N MET A 19 44.01 105.12 103.67
CA MET A 19 42.55 104.97 103.52
C MET A 19 41.99 103.63 104.05
N LEU A 20 42.85 102.72 104.52
CA LEU A 20 42.48 101.44 105.13
C LEU A 20 43.39 101.18 106.34
N THR A 21 42.83 100.66 107.44
CA THR A 21 43.65 100.13 108.53
C THR A 21 44.21 98.75 108.19
N LEU A 22 45.25 98.31 108.91
CA LEU A 22 45.90 97.01 108.67
C LEU A 22 44.91 95.84 108.78
N ASP A 23 44.00 95.89 109.74
CA ASP A 23 42.97 94.87 109.96
C ASP A 23 41.94 94.84 108.82
N GLN A 24 41.56 96.02 108.30
CA GLN A 24 40.68 96.13 107.14
C GLN A 24 41.36 95.59 105.87
N LEU A 25 42.65 95.90 105.66
CA LEU A 25 43.43 95.35 104.55
C LEU A 25 43.44 93.81 104.59
N GLN A 26 43.72 93.23 105.75
CA GLN A 26 43.71 91.78 105.93
C GLN A 26 42.31 91.20 105.70
N PHE A 27 41.27 91.76 106.33
CA PHE A 27 39.88 91.33 106.15
C PHE A 27 39.43 91.34 104.68
N HIS A 28 39.76 92.39 103.92
CA HIS A 28 39.40 92.49 102.50
C HIS A 28 40.20 91.53 101.62
N LYS A 29 41.51 91.34 101.89
CA LYS A 29 42.33 90.32 101.20
C LYS A 29 41.76 88.91 101.43
N ASP A 30 41.35 88.61 102.66
CA ASP A 30 40.82 87.31 103.05
C ASP A 30 39.42 87.04 102.46
N LYS A 31 38.55 88.06 102.46
CA LYS A 31 37.23 88.01 101.83
C LYS A 31 37.33 87.85 100.31
N TYR A 32 38.28 88.52 99.66
CA TYR A 32 38.57 88.33 98.23
C TYR A 32 39.18 86.94 97.95
N ALA A 33 40.06 86.43 98.81
CA ALA A 33 40.61 85.07 98.66
C ALA A 33 39.53 83.98 98.73
N LYS A 34 38.58 84.12 99.67
CA LYS A 34 37.40 83.23 99.80
C LYS A 34 36.46 83.35 98.61
N LEU A 35 36.19 84.57 98.12
CA LEU A 35 35.38 84.76 96.91
C LEU A 35 36.04 84.14 95.67
N HIS A 36 37.34 84.35 95.49
CA HIS A 36 38.11 83.82 94.36
C HIS A 36 38.20 82.29 94.38
N SER A 37 38.30 81.65 95.56
CA SER A 37 38.26 80.19 95.64
C SER A 37 36.86 79.63 95.32
N CYS A 38 35.78 80.27 95.78
CA CYS A 38 34.41 79.91 95.41
C CYS A 38 34.14 80.07 93.89
N VAL A 39 34.63 81.14 93.26
CA VAL A 39 34.51 81.35 91.80
C VAL A 39 35.33 80.29 91.03
N LEU A 40 36.53 79.94 91.49
CA LEU A 40 37.32 78.86 90.87
C LEU A 40 36.70 77.46 91.11
N ALA A 41 36.03 77.23 92.23
CA ALA A 41 35.32 75.99 92.52
C ALA A 41 34.08 75.84 91.63
N THR A 42 33.28 76.89 91.48
CA THR A 42 32.11 76.91 90.60
C THR A 42 32.50 76.76 89.12
N TYR A 43 33.52 77.48 88.62
CA TYR A 43 34.04 77.26 87.27
C TYR A 43 34.57 75.83 87.02
N LYS A 44 35.19 75.19 88.03
CA LYS A 44 35.57 73.78 87.94
C LYS A 44 34.35 72.86 87.88
N HIS A 45 33.34 73.12 88.71
CA HIS A 45 32.12 72.31 88.78
C HIS A 45 31.27 72.44 87.50
N GLU A 46 31.13 73.65 86.94
CA GLU A 46 30.50 73.91 85.65
C GLU A 46 31.24 73.19 84.51
N LYS A 47 32.58 73.32 84.46
CA LYS A 47 33.40 72.64 83.46
C LYS A 47 33.37 71.11 83.59
N GLN A 48 33.07 70.58 84.77
CA GLN A 48 32.86 69.15 84.99
C GLN A 48 31.44 68.74 84.53
N LEU A 49 30.39 69.44 84.98
CA LEU A 49 29.01 69.21 84.52
C LEU A 49 28.88 69.29 82.98
N LEU A 50 29.63 70.17 82.32
CA LEU A 50 29.64 70.30 80.86
C LEU A 50 30.41 69.15 80.16
N LYS A 51 31.31 68.45 80.85
CA LYS A 51 31.83 67.14 80.39
C LYS A 51 30.81 66.04 80.63
N ASP A 52 30.22 65.99 81.82
CA ASP A 52 29.32 64.91 82.23
C ASP A 52 28.06 64.90 81.36
N ALA A 53 27.50 66.08 81.04
CA ALA A 53 26.43 66.26 80.07
C ALA A 53 26.83 65.83 78.64
N LYS A 54 28.10 65.99 78.24
CA LYS A 54 28.61 65.52 76.94
C LYS A 54 28.83 64.00 76.91
N ALA A 55 29.18 63.39 78.05
CA ALA A 55 29.19 61.93 78.19
C ALA A 55 27.76 61.38 78.11
N LEU A 56 26.87 61.82 78.99
CA LEU A 56 25.45 61.41 79.02
C LEU A 56 24.76 61.58 77.66
N ASN A 57 25.02 62.66 76.91
CA ASN A 57 24.41 62.86 75.59
C ASN A 57 25.03 61.96 74.49
N ARG A 58 26.30 61.54 74.65
CA ARG A 58 26.93 60.50 73.80
C ARG A 58 26.37 59.11 74.14
N ASP A 59 26.18 58.82 75.42
CA ASP A 59 25.68 57.52 75.88
C ASP A 59 24.19 57.36 75.49
N LEU A 60 23.38 58.41 75.65
CA LEU A 60 21.99 58.48 75.18
C LEU A 60 21.88 58.37 73.64
N LEU A 61 22.87 58.85 72.89
CA LEU A 61 22.95 58.60 71.44
C LEU A 61 23.29 57.13 71.13
N GLY A 62 24.18 56.51 71.91
CA GLY A 62 24.50 55.09 71.83
C GLY A 62 23.29 54.19 72.09
N GLU A 63 22.57 54.44 73.17
CA GLU A 63 21.31 53.77 73.52
C GLU A 63 20.25 53.93 72.42
N LYS A 64 20.05 55.14 71.88
CA LYS A 64 19.14 55.35 70.73
C LYS A 64 19.53 54.49 69.52
N ILE A 65 20.82 54.44 69.17
CA ILE A 65 21.32 53.62 68.07
C ILE A 65 21.15 52.12 68.36
N GLN A 66 21.24 51.68 69.62
CA GLN A 66 20.93 50.30 70.01
C GLN A 66 19.43 49.99 69.91
N VAL A 67 18.55 50.90 70.35
CA VAL A 67 17.09 50.75 70.22
C VAL A 67 16.67 50.73 68.75
N GLU A 68 17.19 51.62 67.90
CA GLU A 68 16.94 51.59 66.45
C GLU A 68 17.43 50.29 65.82
N LYS A 69 18.63 49.81 66.16
CA LYS A 69 19.13 48.51 65.67
C LYS A 69 18.29 47.32 66.14
N GLN A 70 17.73 47.36 67.35
CA GLN A 70 16.78 46.34 67.81
C GLN A 70 15.42 46.44 67.11
N ALA A 71 14.94 47.65 66.80
CA ALA A 71 13.71 47.86 66.05
C ALA A 71 13.85 47.38 64.59
N ILE A 72 14.98 47.68 63.94
CA ILE A 72 15.32 47.19 62.60
C ILE A 72 15.37 45.65 62.61
N ARG A 73 16.13 45.03 63.53
CA ARG A 73 16.19 43.56 63.63
C ARG A 73 14.83 42.92 63.84
N LYS A 74 13.97 43.49 64.70
CA LYS A 74 12.59 42.99 64.89
C LYS A 74 11.74 43.14 63.63
N ALA A 75 11.94 44.20 62.84
CA ALA A 75 11.27 44.35 61.55
C ALA A 75 11.80 43.33 60.51
N GLU A 76 13.10 43.06 60.49
CA GLU A 76 13.72 42.03 59.66
C GLU A 76 13.27 40.61 60.05
N GLU A 77 13.20 40.30 61.35
CA GLU A 77 12.69 39.04 61.92
C GLU A 77 11.21 38.83 61.57
N VAL A 78 10.36 39.86 61.72
CA VAL A 78 8.94 39.80 61.33
C VAL A 78 8.78 39.69 59.81
N ALA A 79 9.61 40.38 59.02
CA ALA A 79 9.60 40.26 57.56
C ALA A 79 9.98 38.83 57.13
N ALA A 80 11.05 38.26 57.70
CA ALA A 80 11.49 36.90 57.44
C ALA A 80 10.43 35.87 57.86
N PHE A 81 9.85 36.00 59.05
CA PHE A 81 8.74 35.16 59.51
C PHE A 81 7.56 35.23 58.53
N SER A 82 7.19 36.42 58.05
CA SER A 82 6.14 36.58 57.04
C SER A 82 6.50 36.01 55.65
N SER A 83 7.79 35.80 55.34
CA SER A 83 8.21 35.07 54.14
C SER A 83 8.03 33.57 54.35
N VAL A 84 8.56 33.05 55.47
CA VAL A 84 8.46 31.64 55.85
C VAL A 84 7.00 31.20 56.00
N GLU A 85 6.11 32.04 56.53
CA GLU A 85 4.67 31.73 56.56
C GLU A 85 4.05 31.66 55.16
N ARG A 86 4.42 32.56 54.24
CA ARG A 86 3.95 32.51 52.84
C ARG A 86 4.52 31.32 52.08
N GLU A 87 5.75 30.93 52.38
CA GLU A 87 6.40 29.74 51.81
C GLU A 87 5.77 28.46 52.34
N LYS A 88 5.48 28.38 53.65
CA LYS A 88 4.68 27.31 54.28
C LYS A 88 3.27 27.23 53.68
N ASP A 89 2.58 28.36 53.51
CA ASP A 89 1.24 28.42 52.90
C ASP A 89 1.24 28.08 51.40
N ARG A 90 2.36 28.28 50.69
CA ARG A 90 2.57 27.79 49.31
C ARG A 90 2.81 26.28 49.30
N ALA A 91 3.76 25.79 50.10
CA ALA A 91 4.07 24.37 50.21
C ALA A 91 2.85 23.54 50.64
N LEU A 92 1.98 24.06 51.53
CA LEU A 92 0.72 23.41 51.90
C LEU A 92 -0.29 23.37 50.74
N LYS A 93 -0.31 24.35 49.85
CA LYS A 93 -1.15 24.34 48.64
C LYS A 93 -0.57 23.42 47.56
N GLU A 94 0.74 23.47 47.33
CA GLU A 94 1.44 22.58 46.41
C GLU A 94 1.31 21.11 46.84
N LEU A 95 1.29 20.84 48.15
CA LEU A 95 0.98 19.53 48.74
C LEU A 95 -0.49 19.15 48.54
N ALA A 96 -1.45 20.05 48.77
CA ALA A 96 -2.87 19.77 48.50
C ALA A 96 -3.11 19.48 47.01
N GLU A 97 -2.59 20.32 46.12
CA GLU A 97 -2.63 20.12 44.67
C GLU A 97 -1.87 18.84 44.24
N ALA A 98 -0.88 18.38 45.00
CA ALA A 98 -0.23 17.08 44.77
C ALA A 98 -1.10 15.91 45.21
N VAL A 99 -1.75 15.99 46.38
CA VAL A 99 -2.69 14.96 46.87
C VAL A 99 -3.92 14.85 45.96
N ASP A 100 -4.48 15.98 45.51
CA ASP A 100 -5.60 15.99 44.55
C ASP A 100 -5.19 15.34 43.21
N ARG A 101 -3.97 15.58 42.74
CA ARG A 101 -3.41 14.91 41.55
C ARG A 101 -3.17 13.43 41.78
N ASP A 102 -2.65 13.03 42.92
CA ASP A 102 -2.39 11.63 43.27
C ASP A 102 -3.69 10.82 43.42
N ALA A 103 -4.75 11.46 43.93
CA ALA A 103 -6.11 10.92 43.98
C ALA A 103 -6.73 10.75 42.57
N ILE A 104 -6.52 11.72 41.67
CA ILE A 104 -6.93 11.60 40.26
C ILE A 104 -6.15 10.48 39.57
N LEU A 105 -4.82 10.45 39.73
CA LEU A 105 -3.96 9.43 39.10
C LEU A 105 -4.24 8.02 39.64
N THR A 106 -4.53 7.86 40.93
CA THR A 106 -4.95 6.55 41.47
C THR A 106 -6.34 6.14 40.96
N PHE A 107 -7.27 7.08 40.80
CA PHE A 107 -8.56 6.79 40.16
C PHE A 107 -8.39 6.37 38.68
N GLU A 108 -7.61 7.12 37.90
CA GLU A 108 -7.25 6.79 36.51
C GLU A 108 -6.55 5.43 36.41
N ILE A 109 -5.62 5.12 37.33
CA ILE A 109 -4.98 3.80 37.42
C ILE A 109 -6.00 2.70 37.72
N THR A 110 -6.98 2.92 38.62
CA THR A 110 -8.00 1.90 38.91
C THR A 110 -8.97 1.66 37.76
N GLU A 111 -9.38 2.71 37.03
CA GLU A 111 -10.22 2.53 35.83
C GLU A 111 -9.41 1.88 34.69
N LEU A 112 -8.15 2.29 34.45
CA LEU A 112 -7.28 1.64 33.46
C LEU A 112 -6.97 0.17 33.82
N GLN A 113 -6.85 -0.17 35.12
CA GLN A 113 -6.72 -1.56 35.57
C GLN A 113 -8.01 -2.35 35.36
N ARG A 114 -9.19 -1.72 35.51
CA ARG A 114 -10.49 -2.32 35.23
C ARG A 114 -10.68 -2.54 33.73
N GLU A 115 -10.45 -1.53 32.90
CA GLU A 115 -10.47 -1.64 31.43
C GLU A 115 -9.48 -2.68 30.92
N HIS A 116 -8.27 -2.75 31.48
CA HIS A 116 -7.29 -3.79 31.15
C HIS A 116 -7.74 -5.19 31.57
N ALA A 117 -8.44 -5.34 32.70
CA ALA A 117 -9.03 -6.63 33.11
C ALA A 117 -10.22 -7.03 32.22
N ASP A 118 -11.10 -6.09 31.89
CA ASP A 118 -12.25 -6.28 31.00
C ASP A 118 -11.75 -6.66 29.58
N LEU A 119 -10.74 -5.98 29.04
CA LEU A 119 -10.10 -6.30 27.76
C LEU A 119 -9.30 -7.61 27.78
N LEU A 120 -8.71 -8.01 28.91
CA LEU A 120 -8.10 -9.34 29.04
C LEU A 120 -9.16 -10.43 29.04
N ALA A 121 -10.28 -10.25 29.75
CA ALA A 121 -11.39 -11.20 29.76
C ALA A 121 -12.05 -11.32 28.37
N GLU A 122 -12.23 -10.20 27.65
CA GLU A 122 -12.72 -10.20 26.26
C GLU A 122 -11.72 -10.91 25.33
N LYS A 123 -10.42 -10.62 25.45
CA LYS A 123 -9.36 -11.32 24.70
C LYS A 123 -9.33 -12.82 24.99
N GLU A 124 -9.48 -13.25 26.25
CA GLU A 124 -9.51 -14.67 26.62
C GLU A 124 -10.78 -15.36 26.11
N ALA A 125 -11.94 -14.70 26.16
CA ALA A 125 -13.18 -15.19 25.55
C ALA A 125 -13.07 -15.33 24.03
N ILE A 126 -12.47 -14.34 23.35
CA ILE A 126 -12.20 -14.35 21.90
C ILE A 126 -11.22 -15.47 21.55
N LEU A 127 -10.13 -15.64 22.31
CA LEU A 127 -9.17 -16.73 22.11
C LEU A 127 -9.79 -18.11 22.38
N ALA A 128 -10.65 -18.25 23.38
CA ALA A 128 -11.38 -19.49 23.65
C ALA A 128 -12.39 -19.83 22.53
N ALA A 129 -13.12 -18.83 22.00
CA ALA A 129 -14.03 -19.00 20.88
C ALA A 129 -13.28 -19.36 19.58
N HIS A 130 -12.16 -18.68 19.29
CA HIS A 130 -11.30 -19.05 18.16
C HIS A 130 -10.67 -20.43 18.34
N ALA A 131 -10.24 -20.82 19.55
CA ALA A 131 -9.75 -22.17 19.81
C ALA A 131 -10.84 -23.22 19.53
N GLN A 132 -12.07 -23.01 20.01
CA GLN A 132 -13.19 -23.95 19.75
C GLN A 132 -13.57 -24.07 18.27
N LEU A 133 -13.37 -23.02 17.47
CA LEU A 133 -13.60 -23.03 16.02
C LEU A 133 -12.42 -23.65 15.24
N ILE A 134 -11.19 -23.29 15.59
CA ILE A 134 -9.97 -23.66 14.84
C ILE A 134 -9.44 -25.03 15.24
N GLU A 135 -9.60 -25.46 16.49
CA GLU A 135 -9.12 -26.77 16.96
C GLU A 135 -9.69 -27.98 16.18
N PRO A 136 -10.98 -28.07 15.80
CA PRO A 136 -11.44 -29.16 14.95
C PRO A 136 -10.83 -29.12 13.54
N GLU A 137 -10.66 -27.94 12.93
CA GLU A 137 -10.03 -27.79 11.61
C GLU A 137 -8.53 -28.14 11.66
N VAL A 138 -7.81 -27.66 12.68
CA VAL A 138 -6.39 -28.00 12.92
C VAL A 138 -6.21 -29.49 13.19
N ARG A 139 -7.13 -30.14 13.92
CA ARG A 139 -7.11 -31.60 14.11
C ARG A 139 -7.34 -32.33 12.78
N GLN A 140 -8.28 -31.89 11.94
CA GLN A 140 -8.52 -32.44 10.60
C GLN A 140 -7.27 -32.29 9.71
N LEU A 141 -6.75 -31.07 9.57
CA LEU A 141 -5.53 -30.77 8.82
C LEU A 141 -4.32 -31.55 9.36
N THR A 142 -4.20 -31.76 10.66
CA THR A 142 -3.13 -32.59 11.26
C THR A 142 -3.30 -34.07 10.88
N THR A 143 -4.52 -34.60 10.84
CA THR A 143 -4.76 -35.97 10.35
C THR A 143 -4.55 -36.12 8.84
N GLU A 144 -4.86 -35.08 8.05
CA GLU A 144 -4.57 -35.05 6.61
C GLU A 144 -3.06 -34.96 6.34
N ILE A 145 -2.33 -34.10 7.05
CA ILE A 145 -0.87 -34.01 6.99
C ILE A 145 -0.23 -35.35 7.41
N ALA A 146 -0.73 -36.02 8.45
CA ALA A 146 -0.26 -37.35 8.84
C ALA A 146 -0.52 -38.39 7.74
N GLY A 147 -1.72 -38.41 7.15
CA GLY A 147 -2.06 -39.31 6.04
C GLY A 147 -1.20 -39.08 4.78
N LEU A 148 -0.96 -37.82 4.42
CA LEU A 148 -0.07 -37.43 3.32
C LEU A 148 1.40 -37.75 3.63
N THR A 149 1.83 -37.65 4.88
CA THR A 149 3.18 -38.05 5.31
C THR A 149 3.35 -39.57 5.18
N ASP A 150 2.39 -40.37 5.63
CA ASP A 150 2.36 -41.82 5.42
C ASP A 150 2.34 -42.19 3.92
N GLU A 151 1.62 -41.44 3.09
CA GLU A 151 1.55 -41.66 1.65
C GLU A 151 2.86 -41.30 0.94
N THR A 152 3.51 -40.19 1.30
CA THR A 152 4.87 -39.87 0.80
C THR A 152 5.90 -40.91 1.26
N HIS A 153 5.84 -41.41 2.49
CA HIS A 153 6.70 -42.51 2.94
C HIS A 153 6.45 -43.83 2.20
N ARG A 154 5.21 -44.13 1.78
CA ARG A 154 4.92 -45.27 0.89
C ARG A 154 5.52 -45.05 -0.50
N LEU A 155 5.32 -43.87 -1.09
CA LEU A 155 5.86 -43.51 -2.40
C LEU A 155 7.40 -43.52 -2.42
N ASP A 156 8.07 -43.01 -1.38
CA ASP A 156 9.53 -43.15 -1.21
C ASP A 156 9.95 -44.62 -1.04
N SER A 157 9.16 -45.43 -0.32
CA SER A 157 9.40 -46.87 -0.21
C SER A 157 9.25 -47.61 -1.54
N GLU A 158 8.43 -47.12 -2.47
CA GLU A 158 8.28 -47.70 -3.81
C GLU A 158 9.35 -47.17 -4.76
N LEU A 159 9.62 -45.86 -4.75
CA LEU A 159 10.69 -45.22 -5.50
C LEU A 159 12.07 -45.79 -5.15
N THR A 160 12.33 -46.12 -3.88
CA THR A 160 13.59 -46.78 -3.47
C THR A 160 13.69 -48.23 -3.96
N LYS A 161 12.58 -48.98 -4.04
CA LYS A 161 12.55 -50.32 -4.67
C LYS A 161 12.76 -50.25 -6.18
N ASP A 162 12.19 -49.26 -6.86
CA ASP A 162 12.40 -49.05 -8.30
C ASP A 162 13.78 -48.48 -8.62
N MET A 163 14.36 -47.67 -7.74
CA MET A 163 15.79 -47.30 -7.79
C MET A 163 16.70 -48.53 -7.64
N GLN A 164 16.35 -49.49 -6.76
CA GLN A 164 17.09 -50.75 -6.62
C GLN A 164 16.96 -51.62 -7.88
N ARG A 165 15.73 -51.87 -8.38
CA ARG A 165 15.48 -52.56 -9.66
C ARG A 165 16.21 -51.91 -10.83
N LYS A 166 16.22 -50.57 -10.91
CA LYS A 166 16.98 -49.82 -11.93
C LYS A 166 18.49 -50.06 -11.81
N ARG A 167 19.05 -50.11 -10.61
CA ARG A 167 20.46 -50.45 -10.37
C ARG A 167 20.76 -51.90 -10.74
N GLU A 168 19.86 -52.84 -10.46
CA GLU A 168 19.97 -54.25 -10.86
C GLU A 168 19.93 -54.40 -12.39
N TYR A 169 19.02 -53.71 -13.09
CA TYR A 169 18.95 -53.71 -14.55
C TYR A 169 20.17 -53.03 -15.20
N LEU A 170 20.70 -51.95 -14.61
CA LEU A 170 21.94 -51.33 -15.07
C LEU A 170 23.14 -52.26 -14.85
N ALA A 171 23.28 -52.88 -13.68
CA ALA A 171 24.32 -53.88 -13.44
C ALA A 171 24.19 -55.11 -14.36
N ARG A 172 22.96 -55.49 -14.74
CA ARG A 172 22.70 -56.55 -15.74
C ARG A 172 23.10 -56.12 -17.15
N LEU A 173 22.86 -54.86 -17.52
CA LEU A 173 23.35 -54.27 -18.77
C LEU A 173 24.87 -54.19 -18.81
N ASP A 174 25.51 -53.70 -17.75
CA ASP A 174 26.97 -53.63 -17.63
C ASP A 174 27.61 -55.02 -17.68
N PHE A 175 27.00 -56.03 -17.06
CA PHE A 175 27.41 -57.43 -17.17
C PHE A 175 27.31 -57.93 -18.62
N LEU A 176 26.17 -57.71 -19.29
CA LEU A 176 25.97 -58.12 -20.69
C LEU A 176 26.89 -57.34 -21.67
N HIS A 177 27.23 -56.09 -21.37
CA HIS A 177 28.20 -55.30 -22.12
C HIS A 177 29.62 -55.85 -21.93
N GLN A 178 29.99 -56.25 -20.72
CA GLN A 178 31.28 -56.92 -20.45
C GLN A 178 31.33 -58.33 -21.06
N GLU A 179 30.21 -59.05 -21.11
CA GLU A 179 30.09 -60.36 -21.75
C GLU A 179 30.19 -60.24 -23.28
N ASN A 180 29.49 -59.28 -23.90
CA ASN A 180 29.66 -58.95 -25.32
C ASN A 180 31.10 -58.51 -25.63
N ALA A 181 31.70 -57.63 -24.82
CA ALA A 181 33.09 -57.21 -25.01
C ALA A 181 34.10 -58.38 -24.88
N ARG A 182 33.81 -59.39 -24.05
CA ARG A 182 34.57 -60.64 -24.00
C ARG A 182 34.35 -61.50 -25.24
N LEU A 183 33.12 -61.60 -25.75
CA LEU A 183 32.79 -62.32 -26.98
C LEU A 183 33.45 -61.66 -28.21
N ASP A 184 33.49 -60.34 -28.28
CA ASP A 184 34.24 -59.59 -29.29
C ASP A 184 35.75 -59.81 -29.17
N GLN A 185 36.30 -59.89 -27.96
CA GLN A 185 37.72 -60.22 -27.74
C GLN A 185 38.05 -61.67 -28.11
N THR A 186 37.17 -62.64 -27.83
CA THR A 186 37.37 -64.03 -28.29
C THR A 186 37.17 -64.16 -29.80
N SER A 187 36.21 -63.44 -30.39
CA SER A 187 36.01 -63.33 -31.83
C SER A 187 37.26 -62.76 -32.52
N ALA A 188 37.82 -61.66 -32.00
CA ALA A 188 39.08 -61.09 -32.47
C ALA A 188 40.31 -62.00 -32.22
N GLY A 189 40.27 -62.87 -31.21
CA GLY A 189 41.27 -63.91 -30.95
C GLY A 189 41.23 -65.04 -31.99
N GLU A 190 40.04 -65.56 -32.28
CA GLU A 190 39.82 -66.55 -33.34
C GLU A 190 40.07 -65.96 -34.74
N LEU A 191 39.76 -64.67 -34.97
CA LEU A 191 40.12 -63.98 -36.21
C LEU A 191 41.64 -63.82 -36.37
N LYS A 192 42.38 -63.64 -35.27
CA LYS A 192 43.86 -63.66 -35.27
C LYS A 192 44.42 -65.07 -35.52
N ARG A 193 43.80 -66.12 -34.99
CA ARG A 193 44.13 -67.53 -35.35
C ARG A 193 43.86 -67.82 -36.83
N LEU A 194 42.73 -67.34 -37.36
CA LEU A 194 42.37 -67.49 -38.78
C LEU A 194 43.41 -66.83 -39.70
N ASN A 195 43.84 -65.61 -39.35
CA ASN A 195 44.87 -64.87 -40.09
C ASN A 195 46.27 -65.51 -39.98
N GLN A 196 46.54 -66.35 -38.97
CA GLN A 196 47.78 -67.12 -38.85
C GLN A 196 47.79 -68.43 -39.68
N LEU A 197 46.65 -68.81 -40.27
CA LEU A 197 46.47 -70.02 -41.08
C LEU A 197 46.13 -69.72 -42.56
N GLN A 198 46.45 -68.51 -43.04
CA GLN A 198 46.24 -68.08 -44.44
C GLN A 198 47.52 -67.51 -45.08
N GLY A 199 48.68 -68.05 -44.70
CA GLY A 199 49.89 -68.00 -45.53
C GLY A 199 49.87 -69.09 -46.60
N ASP A 200 50.65 -68.88 -47.66
CA ASP A 200 50.93 -69.83 -48.75
C ASP A 200 49.75 -70.13 -49.72
N PRO A 201 50.01 -70.38 -51.03
CA PRO A 201 50.09 -69.22 -51.92
C PRO A 201 49.47 -69.42 -53.33
N ASP A 202 48.46 -68.62 -53.72
CA ASP A 202 48.07 -68.51 -55.15
C ASP A 202 47.43 -67.16 -55.57
N ARG A 203 47.70 -66.09 -54.81
CA ARG A 203 47.30 -64.71 -55.13
C ARG A 203 48.45 -63.94 -55.79
N MET A 204 48.48 -63.87 -57.13
CA MET A 204 49.38 -62.92 -57.82
C MET A 204 48.87 -62.23 -59.10
N GLN A 205 47.83 -62.75 -59.80
CA GLN A 205 47.57 -62.30 -61.20
C GLN A 205 46.17 -61.79 -61.56
N LYS A 206 45.19 -61.77 -60.64
CA LYS A 206 43.79 -61.36 -60.95
C LYS A 206 43.13 -60.40 -59.95
N GLN A 207 43.90 -59.77 -59.06
CA GLN A 207 43.32 -59.01 -57.93
C GLN A 207 43.85 -57.57 -57.75
N ALA A 208 44.55 -57.02 -58.75
CA ALA A 208 44.95 -55.60 -58.78
C ALA A 208 43.75 -54.66 -59.08
N ASP A 209 43.01 -54.93 -60.16
CA ASP A 209 42.02 -53.99 -60.73
C ASP A 209 40.79 -53.74 -59.84
N VAL A 210 40.48 -54.67 -58.94
CA VAL A 210 39.34 -54.57 -58.01
C VAL A 210 39.68 -53.65 -56.83
N VAL A 211 40.91 -53.71 -56.31
CA VAL A 211 41.35 -52.93 -55.15
C VAL A 211 41.38 -51.43 -55.48
N ALA A 212 41.86 -51.07 -56.69
CA ALA A 212 41.89 -49.68 -57.15
C ALA A 212 40.49 -49.02 -57.15
N ARG A 213 39.42 -49.79 -57.43
CA ARG A 213 38.03 -49.29 -57.42
C ARG A 213 37.47 -49.17 -56.00
N ALA A 214 37.84 -50.09 -55.11
CA ALA A 214 37.42 -50.06 -53.70
C ALA A 214 38.06 -48.90 -52.92
N VAL A 215 39.34 -48.60 -53.16
CA VAL A 215 40.02 -47.43 -52.56
C VAL A 215 39.34 -46.15 -53.00
N ALA A 216 39.08 -45.98 -54.31
CA ALA A 216 38.42 -44.78 -54.84
C ALA A 216 36.94 -44.59 -54.39
N SER A 217 36.25 -45.65 -53.91
CA SER A 217 34.96 -45.49 -53.22
C SER A 217 35.13 -45.10 -51.75
N LEU A 218 36.06 -45.74 -51.04
CA LEU A 218 36.31 -45.47 -49.62
C LEU A 218 36.90 -44.08 -49.38
N GLU A 219 37.71 -43.55 -50.31
CA GLU A 219 38.17 -42.15 -50.28
C GLU A 219 37.02 -41.16 -50.47
N ARG A 220 36.02 -41.48 -51.31
CA ARG A 220 34.83 -40.65 -51.52
C ARG A 220 33.89 -40.68 -50.31
N GLU A 221 33.81 -41.80 -49.60
CA GLU A 221 33.04 -41.89 -48.35
C GLU A 221 33.78 -41.22 -47.20
N SER A 222 35.08 -41.46 -47.03
CA SER A 222 35.92 -40.74 -46.05
C SER A 222 35.90 -39.22 -46.25
N ASN A 223 35.88 -38.73 -47.49
CA ASN A 223 35.77 -37.29 -47.75
C ASN A 223 34.36 -36.73 -47.52
N LYS A 224 33.29 -37.52 -47.70
CA LYS A 224 31.93 -37.13 -47.28
C LYS A 224 31.80 -37.10 -45.76
N ASP A 225 32.39 -38.06 -45.06
CA ASP A 225 32.33 -38.12 -43.60
C ASP A 225 33.23 -37.07 -42.95
N LYS A 226 34.35 -36.68 -43.59
CA LYS A 226 35.11 -35.47 -43.23
C LYS A 226 34.32 -34.18 -43.47
N ALA A 227 33.57 -34.08 -44.58
CA ALA A 227 32.71 -32.92 -44.83
C ALA A 227 31.60 -32.82 -43.75
N ARG A 228 30.92 -33.93 -43.45
CA ARG A 228 29.95 -34.02 -42.35
C ARG A 228 30.55 -33.77 -40.98
N ALA A 229 31.78 -34.22 -40.72
CA ALA A 229 32.49 -33.89 -39.49
C ALA A 229 32.76 -32.38 -39.40
N GLY A 230 33.10 -31.71 -40.50
CA GLY A 230 33.23 -30.25 -40.56
C GLY A 230 31.90 -29.50 -40.39
N GLU A 231 30.82 -30.00 -40.99
CA GLU A 231 29.46 -29.46 -40.80
C GLU A 231 28.99 -29.62 -39.34
N LEU A 232 29.27 -30.77 -38.70
CA LEU A 232 28.96 -31.02 -37.30
C LEU A 232 29.86 -30.21 -36.35
N GLN A 233 31.16 -30.08 -36.65
CA GLN A 233 32.12 -29.29 -35.88
C GLN A 233 31.72 -27.80 -35.88
N THR A 234 31.42 -27.24 -37.05
CA THR A 234 30.95 -25.85 -37.17
C THR A 234 29.56 -25.64 -36.58
N ALA A 235 28.67 -26.65 -36.61
CA ALA A 235 27.40 -26.60 -35.87
C ALA A 235 27.61 -26.62 -34.35
N VAL A 236 28.53 -27.45 -33.82
CA VAL A 236 28.89 -27.50 -32.41
C VAL A 236 29.48 -26.16 -31.95
N GLU A 237 30.42 -25.59 -32.71
CA GLU A 237 31.01 -24.27 -32.45
C GLU A 237 29.96 -23.15 -32.51
N ALA A 238 29.04 -23.19 -33.48
CA ALA A 238 27.90 -22.26 -33.54
C ALA A 238 26.88 -22.45 -32.41
N THR A 239 26.85 -23.61 -31.73
CA THR A 239 26.07 -23.81 -30.50
C THR A 239 26.82 -23.41 -29.24
N SER A 240 28.15 -23.58 -29.17
CA SER A 240 28.93 -23.18 -27.99
C SER A 240 29.03 -21.65 -27.87
N VAL A 241 29.15 -20.93 -28.98
CA VAL A 241 29.04 -19.46 -29.00
C VAL A 241 27.68 -19.01 -28.47
N LYS A 242 26.57 -19.57 -28.96
CA LYS A 242 25.22 -19.24 -28.46
C LYS A 242 25.00 -19.60 -26.99
N LEU A 243 25.67 -20.63 -26.49
CA LEU A 243 25.69 -20.98 -25.08
C LEU A 243 26.46 -19.93 -24.26
N HIS A 244 27.59 -19.45 -24.78
CA HIS A 244 28.37 -18.38 -24.17
C HIS A 244 27.60 -17.04 -24.14
N ASP A 245 27.00 -16.65 -25.27
CA ASP A 245 26.12 -15.47 -25.38
C ASP A 245 24.98 -15.53 -24.34
N ALA A 246 24.37 -16.70 -24.17
CA ALA A 246 23.33 -16.92 -23.17
C ALA A 246 23.85 -16.82 -21.73
N ASP A 247 25.05 -17.36 -21.44
CA ASP A 247 25.72 -17.32 -20.13
C ASP A 247 26.17 -15.89 -19.75
N GLU A 248 26.51 -15.05 -20.73
CA GLU A 248 26.79 -13.62 -20.54
C GLU A 248 25.49 -12.83 -20.29
N VAL A 249 24.44 -13.06 -21.10
CA VAL A 249 23.11 -12.46 -20.86
C VAL A 249 22.56 -12.87 -19.49
N GLN A 250 22.78 -14.11 -19.03
CA GLN A 250 22.38 -14.54 -17.69
C GLN A 250 23.15 -13.81 -16.58
N ARG A 251 24.46 -13.58 -16.75
CA ARG A 251 25.27 -12.77 -15.82
C ARG A 251 24.83 -11.31 -15.77
N GLU A 252 24.57 -10.69 -16.93
CA GLU A 252 24.03 -9.33 -16.97
C GLU A 252 22.66 -9.25 -16.27
N LEU A 253 21.78 -10.22 -16.49
CA LEU A 253 20.45 -10.24 -15.87
C LEU A 253 20.55 -10.45 -14.36
N ALA A 254 21.48 -11.28 -13.89
CA ALA A 254 21.77 -11.48 -12.47
C ALA A 254 22.28 -10.18 -11.82
N GLN A 255 23.26 -9.49 -12.41
CA GLN A 255 23.73 -8.19 -11.89
C GLN A 255 22.62 -7.13 -11.87
N LYS A 256 21.78 -7.06 -12.92
CA LYS A 256 20.65 -6.13 -12.97
C LYS A 256 19.62 -6.46 -11.87
N LEU A 257 19.33 -7.73 -11.61
CA LEU A 257 18.47 -8.17 -10.51
C LEU A 257 19.08 -7.87 -9.13
N GLU A 258 20.39 -7.97 -8.97
CA GLU A 258 21.11 -7.67 -7.73
C GLU A 258 21.07 -6.17 -7.41
N VAL A 259 21.40 -5.31 -8.39
CA VAL A 259 21.26 -3.85 -8.27
C VAL A 259 19.81 -3.44 -8.04
N HIS A 260 18.82 -4.12 -8.66
CA HIS A 260 17.41 -3.87 -8.38
C HIS A 260 16.99 -4.29 -6.97
N ARG A 261 17.54 -5.39 -6.42
CA ARG A 261 17.33 -5.77 -5.01
C ARG A 261 17.91 -4.73 -4.06
N GLU A 262 19.15 -4.30 -4.26
CA GLU A 262 19.76 -3.22 -3.47
C GLU A 262 18.94 -1.93 -3.54
N THR A 263 18.43 -1.59 -4.72
CA THR A 263 17.56 -0.41 -4.92
C THR A 263 16.22 -0.55 -4.19
N ILE A 264 15.62 -1.75 -4.20
CA ILE A 264 14.38 -2.04 -3.46
C ILE A 264 14.64 -1.95 -1.95
N ASP A 265 15.69 -2.59 -1.44
CA ASP A 265 16.12 -2.51 -0.05
C ASP A 265 16.35 -1.07 0.42
N GLN A 266 16.97 -0.22 -0.41
CA GLN A 266 17.13 1.21 -0.15
C GLN A 266 15.76 1.90 -0.04
N ARG A 267 14.85 1.65 -0.99
CA ARG A 267 13.49 2.20 -0.99
C ARG A 267 12.64 1.69 0.18
N GLN A 268 12.86 0.46 0.63
CA GLN A 268 12.22 -0.12 1.81
C GLN A 268 12.61 0.68 3.06
N ARG A 269 13.92 0.91 3.25
CA ARG A 269 14.47 1.73 4.35
C ARG A 269 13.96 3.18 4.29
N ASP A 270 13.90 3.78 3.10
CA ASP A 270 13.32 5.12 2.90
C ASP A 270 11.83 5.17 3.31
N VAL A 271 11.06 4.15 2.94
CA VAL A 271 9.63 4.03 3.30
C VAL A 271 9.46 3.83 4.81
N ASP A 272 10.26 2.97 5.44
CA ASP A 272 10.24 2.75 6.90
C ASP A 272 10.59 4.05 7.65
N HIS A 273 11.60 4.79 7.19
CA HIS A 273 12.01 6.08 7.76
C HIS A 273 10.92 7.15 7.61
N VAL A 274 10.28 7.25 6.44
CA VAL A 274 9.12 8.15 6.23
C VAL A 274 7.92 7.73 7.08
N THR A 275 7.71 6.42 7.29
CA THR A 275 6.61 5.89 8.12
C THR A 275 6.87 6.15 9.61
N LEU A 276 8.13 6.11 10.06
CA LEU A 276 8.55 6.51 11.40
C LEU A 276 8.29 8.00 11.64
N HIS A 277 8.81 8.89 10.78
CA HIS A 277 8.55 10.33 10.88
C HIS A 277 7.07 10.69 10.79
N LEU A 278 6.28 9.97 9.98
CA LEU A 278 4.83 10.18 9.93
C LEU A 278 4.14 9.84 11.27
N ARG A 279 4.59 8.80 11.98
CA ARG A 279 4.11 8.48 13.34
C ARG A 279 4.58 9.50 14.36
N GLU A 280 5.81 9.99 14.25
CA GLU A 280 6.34 11.05 15.13
C GLU A 280 5.53 12.35 14.97
N GLU A 281 5.30 12.82 13.74
CA GLU A 281 4.47 14.00 13.47
C GLU A 281 3.00 13.77 13.85
N GLN A 282 2.45 12.56 13.69
CA GLN A 282 1.12 12.23 14.22
C GLN A 282 1.06 12.35 15.75
N ASN A 283 2.03 11.81 16.47
CA ASN A 283 2.12 11.92 17.93
C ASN A 283 2.31 13.37 18.38
N VAL A 284 3.19 14.13 17.72
CA VAL A 284 3.40 15.57 17.98
C VAL A 284 2.11 16.36 17.70
N ASN A 285 1.36 16.02 16.65
CA ASN A 285 0.08 16.67 16.34
C ASN A 285 -1.00 16.35 17.38
N VAL A 286 -1.09 15.10 17.86
CA VAL A 286 -1.99 14.70 18.97
C VAL A 286 -1.64 15.47 20.25
N MET A 287 -0.35 15.58 20.59
CA MET A 287 0.11 16.36 21.76
C MET A 287 -0.22 17.86 21.60
N ARG A 288 -0.05 18.43 20.40
CA ARG A 288 -0.47 19.81 20.08
C ARG A 288 -1.99 20.00 20.16
N LEU A 289 -2.78 18.98 19.81
CA LEU A 289 -4.24 19.01 19.90
C LEU A 289 -4.71 18.96 21.37
N GLY A 290 -4.05 18.14 22.19
CA GLY A 290 -4.24 18.09 23.64
C GLY A 290 -3.89 19.42 24.31
N GLU A 291 -2.72 19.99 24.00
CA GLU A 291 -2.32 21.32 24.48
C GLU A 291 -3.28 22.41 24.04
N LYS A 292 -3.71 22.42 22.77
CA LYS A 292 -4.73 23.37 22.29
C LYS A 292 -6.01 23.22 23.11
N THR A 293 -6.49 21.99 23.33
CA THR A 293 -7.72 21.73 24.10
C THR A 293 -7.59 22.21 25.55
N ARG A 294 -6.42 21.98 26.17
CA ARG A 294 -6.08 22.47 27.51
C ARG A 294 -6.06 24.00 27.58
N LEU A 295 -5.50 24.66 26.57
CA LEU A 295 -5.47 26.12 26.45
C LEU A 295 -6.88 26.70 26.17
N ASP A 296 -7.69 26.07 25.32
CA ASP A 296 -9.08 26.46 25.05
C ASP A 296 -9.95 26.34 26.32
N MET A 297 -9.75 25.28 27.14
CA MET A 297 -10.40 25.17 28.46
C MET A 297 -9.90 26.25 29.43
N ARG A 298 -8.59 26.52 29.48
CA ARG A 298 -8.01 27.56 30.33
C ARG A 298 -8.49 28.96 29.95
N SER A 299 -8.64 29.24 28.64
CA SER A 299 -9.23 30.49 28.15
C SER A 299 -10.68 30.62 28.62
N LYS A 300 -11.53 29.60 28.42
CA LYS A 300 -12.92 29.62 28.90
C LYS A 300 -13.03 29.80 30.43
N ALA A 301 -12.12 29.20 31.19
CA ALA A 301 -12.05 29.40 32.65
C ALA A 301 -11.67 30.84 33.02
N LEU A 302 -10.73 31.47 32.27
CA LEU A 302 -10.38 32.87 32.43
C LEU A 302 -11.51 33.80 31.99
N ASP A 303 -12.20 33.54 30.88
CA ASP A 303 -13.38 34.31 30.44
C ASP A 303 -14.49 34.31 31.51
N ILE A 304 -14.70 33.16 32.17
CA ILE A 304 -15.67 33.01 33.27
C ILE A 304 -15.19 33.74 34.53
N ALA A 305 -13.89 33.74 34.83
CA ALA A 305 -13.32 34.52 35.92
C ALA A 305 -13.41 36.03 35.66
N GLU A 306 -13.10 36.50 34.45
CA GLU A 306 -13.20 37.89 34.05
C GLU A 306 -14.64 38.39 34.13
N ARG A 307 -15.62 37.60 33.64
CA ARG A 307 -17.05 37.92 33.82
C ARG A 307 -17.44 38.04 35.29
N ARG A 308 -16.97 37.13 36.15
CA ARG A 308 -17.22 37.17 37.61
C ARG A 308 -16.60 38.41 38.27
N GLU A 309 -15.40 38.85 37.85
CA GLU A 309 -14.82 40.10 38.34
C GLU A 309 -15.50 41.34 37.77
N ASN A 310 -15.88 41.34 36.49
CA ASN A 310 -16.69 42.42 35.91
C ASN A 310 -18.05 42.56 36.62
N ASP A 311 -18.71 41.46 36.98
CA ASP A 311 -19.94 41.48 37.80
C ASP A 311 -19.68 42.00 39.22
N ARG A 312 -18.55 41.63 39.85
CA ARG A 312 -18.12 42.15 41.17
C ARG A 312 -17.85 43.65 41.10
N CYS A 313 -17.12 44.13 40.10
CA CYS A 313 -16.84 45.54 39.85
C CYS A 313 -18.14 46.32 39.54
N ALA A 314 -19.03 45.77 38.71
CA ALA A 314 -20.33 46.39 38.41
C ALA A 314 -21.24 46.48 39.64
N LYS A 315 -21.17 45.50 40.56
CA LYS A 315 -21.87 45.55 41.85
C LYS A 315 -21.23 46.58 42.79
N ALA A 316 -19.91 46.55 42.96
CA ALA A 316 -19.17 47.52 43.76
C ALA A 316 -19.40 48.97 43.27
N GLN A 317 -19.47 49.20 41.95
CA GLN A 317 -19.78 50.50 41.36
C GLN A 317 -21.22 50.93 41.68
N LYS A 318 -22.21 50.02 41.59
CA LYS A 318 -23.60 50.30 41.98
C LYS A 318 -23.73 50.66 43.47
N ASP A 319 -23.02 49.96 44.35
CA ASP A 319 -22.98 50.25 45.79
C ASP A 319 -22.22 51.55 46.10
N TYR A 320 -21.10 51.84 45.40
CA TYR A 320 -20.42 53.13 45.48
C TYR A 320 -21.33 54.28 45.04
N ASP A 321 -22.02 54.17 43.91
CA ASP A 321 -22.96 55.21 43.47
C ASP A 321 -24.23 55.28 44.34
N ARG A 322 -24.54 54.23 45.13
CA ARG A 322 -25.56 54.27 46.19
C ARG A 322 -25.06 55.10 47.38
N LEU A 323 -23.89 54.74 47.94
CA LEU A 323 -23.22 55.45 49.04
C LEU A 323 -22.96 56.93 48.69
N LYS A 324 -22.59 57.23 47.45
CA LYS A 324 -22.40 58.60 46.93
C LYS A 324 -23.70 59.41 46.87
N ARG A 325 -24.84 58.77 46.64
CA ARG A 325 -26.18 59.40 46.72
C ARG A 325 -26.62 59.58 48.19
N GLU A 326 -26.33 58.61 49.06
CA GLU A 326 -26.55 58.70 50.50
C GLU A 326 -25.71 59.83 51.12
N LEU A 327 -24.42 59.92 50.81
CA LEU A 327 -23.51 60.99 51.21
C LEU A 327 -23.97 62.36 50.68
N LYS A 328 -24.42 62.45 49.42
CA LYS A 328 -25.02 63.70 48.90
C LYS A 328 -26.27 64.12 49.67
N LYS A 329 -27.14 63.19 50.09
CA LYS A 329 -28.27 63.51 50.98
C LYS A 329 -27.81 63.99 52.35
N GLN A 330 -26.80 63.34 52.95
CA GLN A 330 -26.24 63.76 54.25
C GLN A 330 -25.60 65.15 54.18
N ILE A 331 -24.86 65.46 53.11
CA ILE A 331 -24.31 66.81 52.86
C ILE A 331 -25.43 67.83 52.71
N LEU A 332 -26.47 67.54 51.93
CA LEU A 332 -27.62 68.45 51.76
C LEU A 332 -28.35 68.72 53.10
N MET A 333 -28.49 67.70 53.95
CA MET A 333 -29.05 67.84 55.31
C MET A 333 -28.13 68.64 56.23
N LEU A 334 -26.82 68.41 56.17
CA LEU A 334 -25.81 69.17 56.91
C LEU A 334 -25.84 70.65 56.52
N ASP A 335 -25.91 70.95 55.23
CA ASP A 335 -25.91 72.32 54.72
C ASP A 335 -27.26 73.03 54.96
N GLY A 336 -28.38 72.29 54.95
CA GLY A 336 -29.67 72.79 55.46
C GLY A 336 -29.60 73.16 56.95
N ASN A 337 -28.99 72.32 57.77
CA ASN A 337 -28.76 72.60 59.20
C ASN A 337 -27.80 73.78 59.41
N LYS A 338 -26.78 73.95 58.55
CA LYS A 338 -25.92 75.15 58.54
C LYS A 338 -26.68 76.41 58.13
N ALA A 339 -27.66 76.32 57.22
CA ALA A 339 -28.49 77.45 56.81
C ALA A 339 -29.49 77.89 57.90
N LEU A 340 -29.92 76.97 58.77
CA LEU A 340 -30.75 77.29 59.95
C LEU A 340 -29.93 77.92 61.11
N LEU A 341 -28.62 77.64 61.17
CA LEU A 341 -27.72 78.10 62.24
C LEU A 341 -27.65 79.64 62.38
N PRO A 342 -27.58 80.45 61.30
CA PRO A 342 -27.72 81.90 61.38
C PRO A 342 -29.03 82.37 62.01
N ASN A 343 -30.17 81.79 61.65
CA ASN A 343 -31.48 82.18 62.22
C ASN A 343 -31.58 81.82 63.70
N LEU A 344 -31.08 80.65 64.10
CA LEU A 344 -31.00 80.26 65.52
C LEU A 344 -30.04 81.18 66.31
N ARG A 345 -28.94 81.63 65.70
CA ARG A 345 -28.02 82.62 66.30
C ARG A 345 -28.68 84.00 66.41
N ALA A 346 -29.44 84.43 65.41
CA ALA A 346 -30.21 85.67 65.46
C ALA A 346 -31.23 85.63 66.60
N GLN A 347 -32.02 84.55 66.73
CA GLN A 347 -32.95 84.36 67.85
C GLN A 347 -32.25 84.38 69.23
N VAL A 348 -31.05 83.80 69.35
CA VAL A 348 -30.24 83.89 70.58
C VAL A 348 -29.79 85.34 70.86
N VAL A 349 -29.41 86.10 69.83
CA VAL A 349 -29.04 87.52 69.95
C VAL A 349 -30.26 88.38 70.31
N ASP A 350 -31.43 88.14 69.70
CA ASP A 350 -32.68 88.84 70.02
C ASP A 350 -33.10 88.60 71.48
N VAL A 351 -33.02 87.35 71.96
CA VAL A 351 -33.25 87.02 73.37
C VAL A 351 -32.21 87.65 74.30
N GLN A 352 -30.94 87.74 73.89
CA GLN A 352 -29.92 88.47 74.64
C GLN A 352 -30.20 89.98 74.69
N HIS A 353 -30.71 90.58 73.61
CA HIS A 353 -31.16 91.98 73.59
C HIS A 353 -32.39 92.22 74.46
N GLN A 354 -33.36 91.28 74.49
CA GLN A 354 -34.50 91.34 75.42
C GLN A 354 -34.04 91.27 76.89
N VAL A 355 -33.11 90.37 77.21
CA VAL A 355 -32.50 90.30 78.56
C VAL A 355 -31.69 91.55 78.89
N ALA A 356 -31.03 92.18 77.91
CA ALA A 356 -30.33 93.45 78.11
C ALA A 356 -31.30 94.63 78.35
N ALA A 357 -32.42 94.69 77.61
CA ALA A 357 -33.47 95.69 77.81
C ALA A 357 -34.10 95.58 79.20
N LEU A 358 -34.50 94.37 79.61
CA LEU A 358 -35.04 94.11 80.96
C LEU A 358 -34.03 94.45 82.08
N ARG A 359 -32.73 94.32 81.82
CA ARG A 359 -31.66 94.77 82.74
C ARG A 359 -31.49 96.30 82.77
N SER A 360 -31.79 97.00 81.69
CA SER A 360 -31.84 98.47 81.67
C SER A 360 -33.06 98.97 82.44
N GLU A 361 -34.25 98.44 82.18
CA GLU A 361 -35.47 98.83 82.89
C GLU A 361 -35.36 98.62 84.41
N ASN A 362 -34.73 97.53 84.85
CA ASN A 362 -34.44 97.32 86.28
C ASN A 362 -33.50 98.39 86.86
N LYS A 363 -32.54 98.91 86.09
CA LYS A 363 -31.67 100.03 86.47
C LYS A 363 -32.44 101.34 86.56
N ASP A 364 -33.27 101.63 85.56
CA ASP A 364 -34.08 102.85 85.50
C ASP A 364 -35.14 102.88 86.61
N GLN A 365 -35.73 101.72 86.94
CA GLN A 365 -36.60 101.56 88.12
C GLN A 365 -35.85 101.75 89.44
N ALA A 366 -34.62 101.24 89.57
CA ALA A 366 -33.80 101.45 90.77
C ALA A 366 -33.41 102.93 90.97
N GLN A 367 -33.13 103.67 89.89
CA GLN A 367 -32.88 105.12 89.97
C GLN A 367 -34.14 105.90 90.34
N ARG A 368 -35.31 105.56 89.77
CA ARG A 368 -36.59 106.16 90.18
C ARG A 368 -36.94 105.93 91.65
N GLN A 369 -36.53 104.81 92.25
CA GLN A 369 -36.67 104.58 93.70
C GLN A 369 -35.71 105.43 94.56
N LEU A 370 -34.61 105.93 93.98
CA LEU A 370 -33.68 106.84 94.67
C LEU A 370 -34.22 108.29 94.64
N ASP A 371 -34.67 108.74 93.47
CA ASP A 371 -35.17 110.12 93.27
C ASP A 371 -36.42 110.40 94.13
N VAL A 372 -37.32 109.43 94.25
CA VAL A 372 -38.53 109.53 95.10
C VAL A 372 -38.18 109.67 96.59
N LYS A 373 -37.03 109.16 97.06
CA LYS A 373 -36.57 109.41 98.43
C LYS A 373 -36.03 110.83 98.61
N GLN A 374 -35.22 111.31 97.67
CA GLN A 374 -34.61 112.64 97.76
C GLN A 374 -35.63 113.79 97.63
N GLN A 375 -36.80 113.52 97.04
CA GLN A 375 -37.90 114.49 96.94
C GLN A 375 -38.71 114.65 98.25
N VAL A 376 -38.61 113.72 99.21
CA VAL A 376 -39.30 113.83 100.52
C VAL A 376 -38.57 114.80 101.45
N ASP A 377 -37.25 114.70 101.56
CA ASP A 377 -36.46 115.48 102.53
C ASP A 377 -36.40 116.99 102.19
N LEU A 378 -36.51 117.34 100.91
CA LEU A 378 -36.48 118.75 100.44
C LEU A 378 -37.77 119.54 100.67
N LEU A 379 -38.89 118.88 101.00
CA LEU A 379 -40.19 119.54 101.19
C LEU A 379 -40.42 120.06 102.62
N ILE A 380 -39.68 119.55 103.62
CA ILE A 380 -39.85 119.93 105.03
C ILE A 380 -39.16 121.27 105.36
N ALA A 381 -38.05 121.59 104.68
CA ALA A 381 -37.19 122.73 105.01
C ALA A 381 -37.62 124.09 104.40
N ARG A 382 -38.75 124.18 103.69
CA ARG A 382 -39.10 125.35 102.86
C ARG A 382 -40.43 126.05 103.14
N PHE A 383 -41.14 125.70 104.22
CA PHE A 383 -42.52 126.21 104.44
C PHE A 383 -42.70 127.28 105.54
N LEU A 384 -41.66 127.69 106.29
CA LEU A 384 -41.83 128.61 107.43
C LEU A 384 -40.82 129.78 107.52
N LYS A 385 -41.23 130.88 106.86
CA LYS A 385 -41.26 132.28 107.35
C LYS A 385 -40.45 133.36 106.59
N GLN A 386 -41.12 134.51 106.50
CA GLN A 386 -40.89 135.73 105.72
C GLN A 386 -41.93 136.75 106.27
N GLU A 387 -41.72 138.05 106.44
CA GLU A 387 -40.52 138.92 106.34
C GLU A 387 -40.56 139.96 107.49
N ASP A 388 -39.84 141.09 107.41
CA ASP A 388 -40.22 142.46 107.86
C ASP A 388 -38.98 143.36 108.17
N GLY A 389 -39.10 144.70 108.12
CA GLY A 389 -38.03 145.61 108.58
C GLY A 389 -38.13 147.11 108.24
N ASP A 390 -36.98 147.79 108.42
CA ASP A 390 -36.52 149.08 107.82
C ASP A 390 -36.77 150.47 108.51
N LYS A 391 -35.74 151.34 108.34
CA LYS A 391 -35.70 152.84 108.26
C LYS A 391 -35.47 153.86 109.42
N THR A 392 -34.74 154.92 109.00
CA THR A 392 -34.69 156.37 109.40
C THR A 392 -33.70 156.91 110.47
N GLN A 393 -33.47 158.24 110.45
CA GLN A 393 -32.28 158.96 110.96
C GLN A 393 -32.59 160.33 111.66
N SER A 394 -31.59 160.85 112.39
CA SER A 394 -31.17 162.28 112.44
C SER A 394 -32.03 163.38 113.10
N THR A 395 -31.80 163.60 114.40
CA THR A 395 -31.47 164.88 115.11
C THR A 395 -30.91 164.49 116.50
N GLU A 396 -30.10 165.24 117.26
CA GLU A 396 -29.95 166.69 117.49
C GLU A 396 -28.46 167.07 117.65
N LEU A 397 -28.08 168.35 117.44
CA LEU A 397 -26.68 168.77 117.35
C LEU A 397 -26.44 170.23 117.82
N GLU A 398 -26.70 170.51 119.11
CA GLU A 398 -26.50 171.87 119.68
C GLU A 398 -25.44 171.96 120.80
N ALA A 399 -24.95 170.84 121.33
CA ALA A 399 -23.92 170.84 122.38
C ALA A 399 -22.49 171.19 121.88
N LEU A 400 -22.30 171.37 120.56
CA LEU A 400 -20.99 171.38 119.90
C LEU A 400 -20.36 172.78 119.74
N SER A 401 -20.48 173.66 120.74
CA SER A 401 -19.80 174.98 120.74
C SER A 401 -18.53 175.03 121.61
N ALA A 402 -18.34 174.07 122.54
CA ALA A 402 -17.21 174.06 123.48
C ALA A 402 -16.06 173.09 123.12
N GLN A 403 -16.29 172.11 122.23
CA GLN A 403 -15.28 171.08 121.89
C GLN A 403 -14.46 171.37 120.62
N VAL A 404 -14.93 172.28 119.74
CA VAL A 404 -14.35 172.50 118.41
C VAL A 404 -12.88 172.92 118.47
N THR A 405 -12.53 173.82 119.40
CA THR A 405 -11.17 174.38 119.56
C THR A 405 -10.11 173.38 119.99
N GLN A 406 -10.48 172.15 120.38
CA GLN A 406 -9.52 171.10 120.75
C GLN A 406 -9.17 170.21 119.55
N LEU A 407 -10.17 169.85 118.74
CA LEU A 407 -10.04 168.92 117.60
C LEU A 407 -9.27 169.52 116.41
N GLU A 408 -9.31 170.84 116.22
CA GLU A 408 -8.54 171.51 115.15
C GLU A 408 -7.02 171.26 115.25
N SER A 409 -6.51 170.98 116.45
CA SER A 409 -5.08 170.68 116.68
C SER A 409 -4.64 169.29 116.19
N GLU A 410 -5.57 168.32 116.12
CA GLU A 410 -5.27 166.94 115.72
C GLU A 410 -5.31 166.74 114.20
N VAL A 411 -6.24 167.42 113.51
CA VAL A 411 -6.43 167.34 112.05
C VAL A 411 -5.16 167.68 111.28
N ALA A 412 -4.39 168.66 111.77
CA ALA A 412 -3.13 169.09 111.15
C ALA A 412 -2.07 167.98 111.08
N GLN A 413 -2.06 167.02 112.01
CA GLN A 413 -1.07 165.95 112.05
C GLN A 413 -1.39 164.84 111.03
N TRP A 414 -2.67 164.47 110.90
CA TRP A 414 -3.11 163.39 110.02
C TRP A 414 -2.89 163.67 108.52
N LEU A 415 -2.98 164.93 108.10
CA LEU A 415 -2.70 165.35 106.71
C LEU A 415 -1.26 165.03 106.26
N VAL A 416 -0.29 165.03 107.18
CA VAL A 416 1.10 164.70 106.86
C VAL A 416 1.28 163.20 106.61
N GLU A 417 0.65 162.34 107.42
CA GLU A 417 0.71 160.89 107.24
C GLU A 417 0.00 160.42 105.96
N GLU A 418 -1.15 161.01 105.63
CA GLU A 418 -1.89 160.69 104.40
C GLU A 418 -1.00 160.88 103.14
N SER A 419 -0.16 161.92 103.13
CA SER A 419 0.79 162.20 102.04
C SER A 419 1.89 161.15 101.90
N LYS A 420 2.30 160.49 103.00
CA LYS A 420 3.28 159.39 102.99
C LYS A 420 2.66 158.11 102.45
N GLN A 421 1.47 157.75 102.94
CA GLN A 421 0.79 156.52 102.56
C GLN A 421 0.40 156.52 101.08
N LYS A 422 -0.08 157.65 100.53
CA LYS A 422 -0.35 157.79 99.09
C LYS A 422 0.86 157.46 98.21
N LYS A 423 2.07 157.91 98.60
CA LYS A 423 3.31 157.59 97.87
C LYS A 423 3.65 156.09 97.94
N LEU A 424 3.55 155.47 99.12
CA LEU A 424 3.82 154.04 99.29
C LEU A 424 2.89 153.18 98.42
N VAL A 425 1.59 153.50 98.39
CA VAL A 425 0.60 152.81 97.54
C VAL A 425 1.00 152.87 96.06
N THR A 426 1.36 154.04 95.53
CA THR A 426 1.72 154.17 94.10
C THR A 426 2.93 153.32 93.68
N MET A 427 3.91 153.14 94.58
CA MET A 427 5.08 152.30 94.30
C MET A 427 4.74 150.81 94.32
N LEU A 428 3.90 150.38 95.27
CA LEU A 428 3.43 148.99 95.36
C LEU A 428 2.52 148.60 94.18
N THR A 429 1.68 149.50 93.69
CA THR A 429 0.87 149.25 92.48
C THR A 429 1.74 149.05 91.23
N ALA A 430 2.82 149.84 91.08
CA ALA A 430 3.74 149.69 89.95
C ALA A 430 4.50 148.35 89.98
N GLN A 431 4.97 147.92 91.16
CA GLN A 431 5.58 146.60 91.31
C GLN A 431 4.59 145.45 91.01
N ARG A 432 3.34 145.57 91.46
CA ARG A 432 2.29 144.58 91.20
C ARG A 432 2.01 144.43 89.70
N GLU A 433 1.91 145.53 88.96
CA GLU A 433 1.72 145.48 87.50
C GLU A 433 2.91 144.81 86.79
N LEU A 434 4.13 145.17 87.17
CA LEU A 434 5.33 144.63 86.53
C LEU A 434 5.45 143.11 86.75
N LYS A 435 5.17 142.63 87.97
CA LYS A 435 5.12 141.19 88.28
C LYS A 435 3.93 140.46 87.64
N ALA A 436 2.79 141.12 87.46
CA ALA A 436 1.68 140.55 86.69
C ALA A 436 2.06 140.34 85.21
N ARG A 437 2.76 141.30 84.59
CA ARG A 437 3.25 141.20 83.20
C ARG A 437 4.26 140.07 83.04
N GLU A 438 5.26 139.98 83.93
CA GLU A 438 6.21 138.85 83.97
C GLU A 438 5.49 137.49 84.06
N ALA A 439 4.54 137.35 84.98
CA ALA A 439 3.77 136.12 85.17
C ALA A 439 2.96 135.75 83.91
N THR A 440 2.29 136.71 83.26
CA THR A 440 1.59 136.44 81.99
C THR A 440 2.54 136.02 80.88
N SER A 441 3.73 136.63 80.79
CA SER A 441 4.73 136.29 79.76
C SER A 441 5.26 134.86 79.93
N ALA A 442 5.55 134.44 81.17
CA ALA A 442 5.96 133.09 81.49
C ALA A 442 4.86 132.05 81.14
N LEU A 443 3.60 132.37 81.47
CA LEU A 443 2.46 131.49 81.22
C LEU A 443 2.13 131.39 79.71
N THR A 444 2.39 132.43 78.91
CA THR A 444 2.33 132.32 77.44
C THR A 444 3.47 131.46 76.86
N ALA A 445 4.69 131.56 77.40
CA ALA A 445 5.82 130.73 76.97
C ALA A 445 5.61 129.25 77.32
N GLU A 446 5.08 128.94 78.50
CA GLU A 446 4.71 127.57 78.90
C GLU A 446 3.67 126.97 77.94
N ARG A 447 2.64 127.74 77.57
CA ARG A 447 1.63 127.28 76.60
C ARG A 447 2.22 127.02 75.22
N GLN A 448 3.20 127.81 74.78
CA GLN A 448 3.91 127.58 73.52
C GLN A 448 4.76 126.29 73.60
N THR A 449 5.56 126.08 74.65
CA THR A 449 6.37 124.86 74.77
C THR A 449 5.52 123.59 74.95
N GLN A 450 4.37 123.67 75.63
CA GLN A 450 3.40 122.56 75.68
C GLN A 450 2.75 122.27 74.32
N GLN A 451 2.52 123.27 73.46
CA GLN A 451 2.04 123.06 72.10
C GLN A 451 3.12 122.46 71.21
N GLU A 452 4.35 122.96 71.29
CA GLU A 452 5.51 122.40 70.60
C GLU A 452 5.73 120.93 70.98
N LEU A 453 5.74 120.61 72.28
CA LEU A 453 5.86 119.23 72.78
C LEU A 453 4.83 118.31 72.12
N LYS A 454 3.55 118.69 72.11
CA LYS A 454 2.47 117.91 71.48
C LYS A 454 2.69 117.72 69.98
N THR A 455 3.20 118.72 69.26
CA THR A 455 3.57 118.53 67.84
C THR A 455 4.76 117.59 67.66
N LYS A 456 5.75 117.58 68.56
CA LYS A 456 6.86 116.62 68.53
C LYS A 456 6.39 115.20 68.86
N GLU A 457 5.50 115.03 69.84
CA GLU A 457 4.88 113.75 70.20
C GLU A 457 4.10 113.14 69.02
N LEU A 458 3.30 113.95 68.31
CA LEU A 458 2.60 113.52 67.09
C LEU A 458 3.57 113.11 65.97
N VAL A 459 4.65 113.88 65.75
CA VAL A 459 5.69 113.53 64.76
C VAL A 459 6.41 112.23 65.15
N ILE A 460 6.69 112.01 66.44
CA ILE A 460 7.28 110.75 66.93
C ILE A 460 6.31 109.58 66.71
N PHE A 461 5.01 109.77 66.96
CA PHE A 461 3.99 108.75 66.71
C PHE A 461 3.89 108.40 65.21
N ASP A 462 3.86 109.38 64.32
CA ASP A 462 3.85 109.17 62.86
C ASP A 462 5.12 108.47 62.36
N LEU A 463 6.29 108.81 62.90
CA LEU A 463 7.56 108.15 62.57
C LEU A 463 7.60 106.71 63.10
N ALA A 464 7.11 106.46 64.33
CA ALA A 464 6.99 105.11 64.89
C ALA A 464 5.98 104.26 64.10
N LYS A 465 4.88 104.87 63.62
CA LYS A 465 3.91 104.20 62.73
C LYS A 465 4.56 103.82 61.40
N LYS A 466 5.24 104.76 60.72
CA LYS A 466 5.98 104.51 59.48
C LYS A 466 7.09 103.46 59.64
N TRP A 467 7.77 103.43 60.79
CA TRP A 467 8.77 102.41 61.11
C TRP A 467 8.15 101.02 61.28
N ASN A 468 6.99 100.91 61.95
CA ASN A 468 6.25 99.64 62.04
C ASN A 468 5.70 99.21 60.66
N GLU A 469 5.13 100.14 59.89
CA GLU A 469 4.64 99.89 58.52
C GLU A 469 5.77 99.35 57.63
N THR A 470 6.93 100.01 57.58
CA THR A 470 8.09 99.57 56.79
C THR A 470 8.74 98.27 57.31
N THR A 471 8.76 98.05 58.64
CA THR A 471 9.23 96.79 59.24
C THR A 471 8.32 95.62 58.89
N ASN A 472 7.00 95.83 58.83
CA ASN A 472 6.05 94.81 58.40
C ASN A 472 6.16 94.54 56.89
N HIS A 473 6.26 95.57 56.05
CA HIS A 473 6.55 95.39 54.61
C HIS A 473 7.84 94.58 54.40
N LEU A 474 8.91 94.84 55.17
CA LEU A 474 10.16 94.07 55.07
C LEU A 474 9.99 92.59 55.45
N ARG A 475 9.16 92.30 56.46
CA ARG A 475 8.80 90.92 56.85
C ARG A 475 7.97 90.23 55.77
N GLU A 476 7.00 90.94 55.20
CA GLU A 476 6.16 90.45 54.10
C GLU A 476 7.00 90.15 52.85
N PHE A 477 7.90 91.05 52.46
CA PHE A 477 8.85 90.81 51.36
C PHE A 477 9.82 89.65 51.66
N SER A 478 10.27 89.47 52.90
CA SER A 478 11.09 88.31 53.28
C SER A 478 10.31 87.00 53.15
N ALA A 479 9.05 86.97 53.60
CA ALA A 479 8.18 85.80 53.48
C ALA A 479 7.86 85.48 52.01
N LEU A 480 7.56 86.50 51.20
CA LEU A 480 7.37 86.35 49.75
C LEU A 480 8.64 85.84 49.06
N TYR A 481 9.82 86.32 49.44
CA TYR A 481 11.10 85.84 48.90
C TYR A 481 11.33 84.36 49.24
N ASP A 482 11.08 83.92 50.47
CA ASP A 482 11.21 82.50 50.83
C ASP A 482 10.15 81.62 50.14
N VAL A 483 8.92 82.12 49.90
CA VAL A 483 7.94 81.43 49.05
C VAL A 483 8.46 81.28 47.61
N VAL A 484 8.88 82.37 46.96
CA VAL A 484 9.40 82.34 45.58
C VAL A 484 10.66 81.48 45.45
N LYS A 485 11.52 81.45 46.47
CA LYS A 485 12.70 80.59 46.57
C LYS A 485 12.32 79.11 46.70
N ASN A 486 11.31 78.79 47.51
CA ASN A 486 10.79 77.43 47.64
C ASN A 486 10.09 76.96 46.36
N GLU A 487 9.34 77.85 45.69
CA GLU A 487 8.75 77.57 44.37
C GLU A 487 9.82 77.38 43.30
N ARG A 488 10.84 78.23 43.23
CA ARG A 488 12.01 78.05 42.35
C ARG A 488 12.66 76.68 42.56
N ASN A 489 12.92 76.29 43.81
CA ASN A 489 13.51 74.99 44.13
C ASN A 489 12.57 73.83 43.71
N LYS A 490 11.27 73.97 43.93
CA LYS A 490 10.26 73.00 43.47
C LYS A 490 10.24 72.86 41.94
N TYR A 491 10.31 73.98 41.20
CA TYR A 491 10.39 73.96 39.74
C TYR A 491 11.70 73.37 39.23
N VAL A 492 12.85 73.68 39.84
CA VAL A 492 14.15 73.06 39.51
C VAL A 492 14.08 71.53 39.71
N ASN A 493 13.52 71.07 40.83
CA ASN A 493 13.34 69.64 41.10
C ASN A 493 12.39 68.98 40.10
N LEU A 494 11.29 69.64 39.72
CA LEU A 494 10.38 69.14 38.67
C LEU A 494 11.07 69.06 37.30
N ILE A 495 11.87 70.08 36.94
CA ILE A 495 12.62 70.11 35.67
C ILE A 495 13.68 69.00 35.66
N GLN A 496 14.39 68.77 36.76
CA GLN A 496 15.37 67.70 36.86
C GLN A 496 14.71 66.31 36.76
N ALA A 497 13.62 66.07 37.50
CA ALA A 497 12.87 64.81 37.43
C ALA A 497 12.25 64.58 36.04
N SER A 498 11.72 65.63 35.41
CA SER A 498 11.20 65.57 34.03
C SER A 498 12.30 65.30 33.01
N THR A 499 13.49 65.90 33.17
CA THR A 499 14.65 65.68 32.29
C THR A 499 15.19 64.25 32.42
N GLN A 500 15.26 63.72 33.65
CA GLN A 500 15.62 62.32 33.88
C GLN A 500 14.59 61.37 33.26
N ALA A 501 13.30 61.56 33.52
CA ALA A 501 12.24 60.73 32.93
C ALA A 501 12.26 60.79 31.39
N LEU A 502 12.58 61.95 30.80
CA LEU A 502 12.74 62.12 29.35
C LEU A 502 13.99 61.40 28.81
N ALA A 503 15.07 61.29 29.58
CA ALA A 503 16.23 60.46 29.24
C ALA A 503 15.89 58.96 29.30
N GLU A 504 15.28 58.50 30.40
CA GLU A 504 14.83 57.10 30.56
C GLU A 504 13.85 56.68 29.45
N MET A 505 12.93 57.56 29.05
CA MET A 505 12.02 57.31 27.94
C MET A 505 12.73 57.27 26.58
N LYS A 506 13.78 58.09 26.36
CA LYS A 506 14.62 57.99 25.16
C LYS A 506 15.40 56.67 25.10
N GLU A 507 15.85 56.16 26.23
CA GLU A 507 16.51 54.85 26.29
C GLU A 507 15.53 53.70 26.06
N LYS A 508 14.34 53.75 26.66
CA LYS A 508 13.24 52.80 26.36
C LYS A 508 12.87 52.81 24.87
N ILE A 509 12.78 53.98 24.24
CA ILE A 509 12.54 54.10 22.78
C ILE A 509 13.66 53.45 21.97
N LYS A 510 14.94 53.61 22.34
CA LYS A 510 16.05 52.92 21.67
C LYS A 510 15.99 51.39 21.83
N ILE A 511 15.69 50.90 23.04
CA ILE A 511 15.56 49.46 23.30
C ILE A 511 14.43 48.87 22.44
N LEU A 512 13.25 49.49 22.46
CA LEU A 512 12.10 49.07 21.64
C LEU A 512 12.38 49.16 20.13
N HIS A 513 13.19 50.14 19.69
CA HIS A 513 13.60 50.25 18.28
C HIS A 513 14.50 49.06 17.87
N ASN A 514 15.53 48.75 18.68
CA ASN A 514 16.38 47.59 18.46
C ASN A 514 15.58 46.27 18.50
N GLU A 515 14.62 46.15 19.41
CA GLU A 515 13.72 45.00 19.51
C GLU A 515 12.85 44.84 18.25
N VAL A 516 12.32 45.93 17.71
CA VAL A 516 11.60 45.94 16.42
C VAL A 516 12.51 45.54 15.25
N GLU A 517 13.78 45.96 15.24
CA GLU A 517 14.76 45.52 14.23
C GLU A 517 15.08 44.02 14.35
N VAL A 518 15.27 43.49 15.56
CA VAL A 518 15.49 42.05 15.82
C VAL A 518 14.26 41.24 15.37
N LEU A 519 13.05 41.63 15.79
CA LEU A 519 11.80 40.98 15.39
C LEU A 519 11.57 41.01 13.88
N ARG A 520 11.95 42.12 13.21
CA ARG A 520 11.88 42.23 11.75
C ARG A 520 12.87 41.31 11.05
N ASN A 521 14.10 41.20 11.56
CA ASN A 521 15.11 40.28 11.04
C ASN A 521 14.70 38.80 11.27
N GLU A 522 14.12 38.49 12.43
CA GLU A 522 13.52 37.17 12.70
C GLU A 522 12.35 36.86 11.76
N SER A 523 11.46 37.81 11.49
CA SER A 523 10.38 37.62 10.51
C SER A 523 10.97 37.29 9.14
N LEU A 524 11.91 38.10 8.64
CA LEU A 524 12.55 37.88 7.34
C LEU A 524 13.32 36.55 7.27
N ALA A 525 13.85 36.04 8.38
CA ALA A 525 14.45 34.71 8.45
C ALA A 525 13.39 33.60 8.40
N LYS A 526 12.29 33.74 9.16
CA LYS A 526 11.16 32.80 9.18
C LYS A 526 10.42 32.77 7.84
N ASP A 527 10.27 33.91 7.17
CA ASP A 527 9.71 34.04 5.82
C ASP A 527 10.56 33.29 4.78
N LYS A 528 11.89 33.45 4.84
CA LYS A 528 12.83 32.69 3.97
C LYS A 528 12.76 31.19 4.22
N ALA A 529 12.70 30.77 5.49
CA ALA A 529 12.52 29.36 5.85
C ALA A 529 11.17 28.82 5.32
N LEU A 530 10.08 29.56 5.51
CA LEU A 530 8.75 29.19 5.02
C LEU A 530 8.68 29.08 3.49
N VAL A 531 9.41 29.92 2.75
CA VAL A 531 9.53 29.80 1.28
C VAL A 531 10.31 28.54 0.89
N LYS A 532 11.39 28.20 1.61
CA LYS A 532 12.14 26.95 1.40
C LYS A 532 11.28 25.72 1.66
N GLU A 533 10.54 25.68 2.76
CA GLU A 533 9.64 24.56 3.10
C GLU A 533 8.47 24.44 2.11
N LYS A 534 7.90 25.55 1.65
CA LYS A 534 6.89 25.53 0.57
C LYS A 534 7.43 24.93 -0.72
N LEU A 535 8.69 25.23 -1.07
CA LEU A 535 9.34 24.67 -2.25
C LEU A 535 9.66 23.18 -2.09
N ALA A 536 10.14 22.76 -0.91
CA ALA A 536 10.37 21.35 -0.57
C ALA A 536 9.06 20.53 -0.56
N HIS A 537 7.97 21.09 -0.03
CA HIS A 537 6.65 20.48 -0.07
C HIS A 537 6.13 20.34 -1.52
N ALA A 538 6.35 21.36 -2.37
CA ALA A 538 5.96 21.30 -3.78
C ALA A 538 6.75 20.23 -4.56
N THR A 539 8.06 20.10 -4.34
CA THR A 539 8.85 19.02 -4.98
C THR A 539 8.47 17.64 -4.43
N ALA A 540 8.17 17.52 -3.14
CA ALA A 540 7.65 16.29 -2.54
C ALA A 540 6.28 15.89 -3.12
N GLN A 541 5.37 16.85 -3.35
CA GLN A 541 4.09 16.59 -4.04
C GLN A 541 4.30 16.10 -5.47
N CYS A 542 5.16 16.77 -6.25
CA CYS A 542 5.47 16.34 -7.62
C CYS A 542 6.09 14.93 -7.66
N SER A 543 7.00 14.62 -6.73
CA SER A 543 7.60 13.29 -6.58
C SER A 543 6.54 12.23 -6.25
N ARG A 544 5.70 12.47 -5.24
CA ARG A 544 4.58 11.60 -4.85
C ARG A 544 3.63 11.34 -6.02
N ASP A 545 3.30 12.37 -6.79
CA ASP A 545 2.32 12.25 -7.87
C ASP A 545 2.92 11.59 -9.12
N SER A 546 4.23 11.72 -9.37
CA SER A 546 4.96 10.86 -10.32
C SER A 546 4.98 9.39 -9.87
N LEU A 547 5.32 9.13 -8.60
CA LEU A 547 5.33 7.76 -8.06
C LEU A 547 3.93 7.11 -8.12
N ARG A 548 2.85 7.88 -7.92
CA ARG A 548 1.47 7.42 -8.12
C ARG A 548 1.18 7.10 -9.59
N LEU A 549 1.63 7.95 -10.52
CA LEU A 549 1.51 7.70 -11.97
C LEU A 549 2.23 6.40 -12.37
N ASP A 550 3.45 6.18 -11.88
CA ASP A 550 4.25 4.99 -12.19
C ASP A 550 3.73 3.73 -11.49
N THR A 551 3.15 3.86 -10.29
CA THR A 551 2.39 2.80 -9.61
C THR A 551 1.16 2.41 -10.45
N ASN A 552 0.39 3.37 -10.95
CA ASN A 552 -0.78 3.12 -11.79
C ASN A 552 -0.39 2.42 -13.09
N LYS A 553 0.64 2.91 -13.82
CA LYS A 553 1.19 2.23 -15.01
C LYS A 553 1.57 0.77 -14.72
N SER A 554 2.22 0.53 -13.57
CA SER A 554 2.63 -0.82 -13.15
C SER A 554 1.43 -1.71 -12.84
N HIS A 555 0.38 -1.15 -12.24
CA HIS A 555 -0.87 -1.86 -11.95
C HIS A 555 -1.69 -2.14 -13.23
N ASP A 556 -1.68 -1.24 -14.20
CA ASP A 556 -2.30 -1.46 -15.52
C ASP A 556 -1.54 -2.52 -16.33
N ALA A 557 -0.20 -2.50 -16.30
CA ALA A 557 0.62 -3.54 -16.89
C ALA A 557 0.40 -4.91 -16.19
N TYR A 558 0.24 -4.92 -14.86
CA TYR A 558 -0.13 -6.13 -14.11
C TYR A 558 -1.51 -6.65 -14.53
N ARG A 559 -2.53 -5.78 -14.66
CA ARG A 559 -3.87 -6.18 -15.13
C ARG A 559 -3.84 -6.76 -16.55
N ALA A 560 -3.13 -6.12 -17.48
CA ALA A 560 -2.95 -6.66 -18.83
C ALA A 560 -2.22 -8.02 -18.85
N LYS A 561 -1.35 -8.29 -17.88
CA LYS A 561 -0.70 -9.60 -17.70
C LYS A 561 -1.62 -10.63 -17.04
N GLN A 562 -2.46 -10.21 -16.09
CA GLN A 562 -3.47 -11.05 -15.47
C GLN A 562 -4.52 -11.50 -16.51
N GLU A 563 -5.02 -10.57 -17.34
CA GLU A 563 -5.91 -10.88 -18.48
C GLU A 563 -5.24 -11.85 -19.48
N GLN A 564 -3.94 -11.71 -19.74
CA GLN A 564 -3.19 -12.64 -20.59
C GLN A 564 -3.09 -14.04 -19.96
N VAL A 565 -2.90 -14.15 -18.65
CA VAL A 565 -2.88 -15.43 -17.92
C VAL A 565 -4.26 -16.08 -17.93
N GLU A 566 -5.34 -15.32 -17.71
CA GLU A 566 -6.71 -15.82 -17.76
C GLU A 566 -7.09 -16.32 -19.16
N GLN A 567 -6.67 -15.62 -20.22
CA GLN A 567 -6.80 -16.10 -21.61
C GLN A 567 -6.02 -17.41 -21.84
N GLN A 568 -4.81 -17.53 -21.29
CA GLN A 568 -4.01 -18.76 -21.39
C GLN A 568 -4.63 -19.93 -20.61
N ILE A 569 -5.23 -19.70 -19.45
CA ILE A 569 -5.97 -20.73 -18.69
C ILE A 569 -7.15 -21.25 -19.52
N VAL A 570 -7.95 -20.36 -20.12
CA VAL A 570 -9.08 -20.76 -21.00
C VAL A 570 -8.61 -21.50 -22.25
N GLU A 571 -7.44 -21.15 -22.80
CA GLU A 571 -6.85 -21.91 -23.92
C GLU A 571 -6.32 -23.28 -23.48
N ILE A 572 -5.70 -23.39 -22.30
CA ILE A 572 -5.28 -24.66 -21.70
C ILE A 572 -6.48 -25.58 -21.46
N ASP A 573 -7.58 -25.09 -20.87
CA ASP A 573 -8.80 -25.88 -20.65
C ASP A 573 -9.43 -26.36 -21.96
N LYS A 574 -9.43 -25.51 -22.99
CA LYS A 574 -9.88 -25.87 -24.34
C LYS A 574 -8.98 -26.95 -24.97
N LEU A 575 -7.66 -26.84 -24.82
CA LEU A 575 -6.71 -27.84 -25.32
C LEU A 575 -6.84 -29.16 -24.55
N ASN A 576 -6.98 -29.13 -23.23
CA ASN A 576 -7.27 -30.30 -22.39
C ASN A 576 -8.58 -30.99 -22.82
N GLY A 577 -9.64 -30.22 -23.08
CA GLY A 577 -10.91 -30.74 -23.62
C GLY A 577 -10.75 -31.43 -24.97
N ILE A 578 -9.90 -30.90 -25.86
CA ILE A 578 -9.55 -31.53 -27.14
C ILE A 578 -8.74 -32.81 -26.90
N ILE A 579 -7.72 -32.79 -26.03
CA ILE A 579 -6.91 -33.97 -25.68
C ILE A 579 -7.82 -35.09 -25.17
N THR A 580 -8.63 -34.84 -24.13
CA THR A 580 -9.59 -35.82 -23.58
C THR A 580 -10.63 -36.31 -24.60
N HIS A 581 -10.98 -35.51 -25.62
CA HIS A 581 -11.80 -35.98 -26.73
C HIS A 581 -11.03 -36.93 -27.65
N THR A 582 -9.80 -36.59 -28.04
CA THR A 582 -8.94 -37.44 -28.88
C THR A 582 -8.53 -38.74 -28.18
N GLU A 583 -8.31 -38.74 -26.87
CA GLU A 583 -8.08 -39.95 -26.07
C GLU A 583 -9.29 -40.88 -26.08
N LYS A 584 -10.51 -40.33 -25.96
CA LYS A 584 -11.76 -41.10 -26.04
C LYS A 584 -11.95 -41.70 -27.44
N GLU A 585 -11.59 -41.00 -28.51
CA GLU A 585 -11.59 -41.57 -29.86
C GLU A 585 -10.46 -42.60 -30.08
N LEU A 586 -9.27 -42.39 -29.50
CA LEU A 586 -8.18 -43.36 -29.54
C LEU A 586 -8.58 -44.68 -28.84
N LEU A 587 -9.22 -44.60 -27.67
CA LEU A 587 -9.75 -45.76 -26.96
C LEU A 587 -10.89 -46.45 -27.73
N ARG A 588 -11.78 -45.68 -28.37
CA ARG A 588 -12.81 -46.22 -29.28
C ARG A 588 -12.20 -46.92 -30.50
N LEU A 589 -11.13 -46.37 -31.07
CA LEU A 589 -10.42 -46.96 -32.20
C LEU A 589 -9.66 -48.23 -31.79
N LYS A 590 -8.97 -48.21 -30.64
CA LYS A 590 -8.31 -49.39 -30.07
C LYS A 590 -9.30 -50.53 -29.85
N LYS A 591 -10.47 -50.25 -29.25
CA LYS A 591 -11.51 -51.26 -29.05
C LYS A 591 -12.11 -51.80 -30.36
N LYS A 592 -12.24 -50.96 -31.40
CA LYS A 592 -12.61 -51.42 -32.76
C LYS A 592 -11.53 -52.31 -33.38
N TYR A 593 -10.25 -52.00 -33.17
CA TYR A 593 -9.14 -52.80 -33.66
C TYR A 593 -9.04 -54.14 -32.93
N GLU A 594 -9.20 -54.17 -31.61
CA GLU A 594 -9.28 -55.39 -30.79
C GLU A 594 -10.40 -56.32 -31.32
N LEU A 595 -11.63 -55.81 -31.47
CA LEU A 595 -12.75 -56.56 -32.05
C LEU A 595 -12.49 -57.05 -33.48
N ALA A 596 -11.78 -56.27 -34.30
CA ALA A 596 -11.42 -56.67 -35.66
C ALA A 596 -10.33 -57.77 -35.69
N VAL A 597 -9.38 -57.74 -34.74
CA VAL A 597 -8.38 -58.79 -34.55
C VAL A 597 -9.06 -60.06 -34.04
N ASP A 598 -9.98 -59.98 -33.08
CA ASP A 598 -10.74 -61.12 -32.58
C ASP A 598 -11.59 -61.76 -33.69
N ALA A 599 -12.30 -60.96 -34.49
CA ALA A 599 -13.07 -61.44 -35.64
C ALA A 599 -12.19 -62.10 -36.73
N ARG A 600 -10.99 -61.54 -36.98
CA ARG A 600 -9.99 -62.12 -37.88
C ARG A 600 -9.43 -63.44 -37.33
N ASN A 601 -9.20 -63.51 -36.02
CA ASN A 601 -8.69 -64.73 -35.37
C ASN A 601 -9.75 -65.83 -35.40
N ALA A 602 -11.03 -65.50 -35.15
CA ALA A 602 -12.15 -66.42 -35.23
C ALA A 602 -12.36 -66.98 -36.65
N THR A 603 -12.30 -66.14 -37.69
CA THR A 603 -12.32 -66.64 -39.09
C THR A 603 -11.05 -67.39 -39.47
N GLY A 604 -9.90 -67.04 -38.88
CA GLY A 604 -8.65 -67.81 -39.01
C GLY A 604 -8.77 -69.23 -38.46
N VAL A 605 -9.36 -69.41 -37.27
CA VAL A 605 -9.65 -70.74 -36.70
C VAL A 605 -10.64 -71.49 -37.58
N GLN A 606 -11.77 -70.88 -37.97
CA GLN A 606 -12.75 -71.52 -38.87
C GLN A 606 -12.17 -71.93 -40.23
N LEU A 607 -11.15 -71.22 -40.74
CA LEU A 607 -10.43 -71.58 -41.96
C LEU A 607 -9.47 -72.76 -41.74
N ILE A 608 -8.89 -72.92 -40.55
CA ILE A 608 -8.11 -74.10 -40.17
C ILE A 608 -9.05 -75.29 -40.02
N ASP A 609 -10.13 -75.16 -39.24
CA ASP A 609 -11.16 -76.20 -39.07
C ASP A 609 -11.68 -76.71 -40.43
N ARG A 610 -11.98 -75.78 -41.35
CA ARG A 610 -12.41 -76.09 -42.73
C ARG A 610 -11.34 -76.77 -43.58
N ASN A 611 -10.07 -76.45 -43.36
CA ASN A 611 -8.97 -77.08 -44.08
C ASN A 611 -8.69 -78.49 -43.54
N ASP A 612 -8.84 -78.70 -42.23
CA ASP A 612 -8.75 -80.02 -41.61
C ASP A 612 -9.95 -80.91 -41.99
N GLU A 613 -11.17 -80.35 -42.06
CA GLU A 613 -12.35 -80.99 -42.69
C GLU A 613 -12.03 -81.46 -44.13
N LEU A 614 -11.38 -80.60 -44.94
CA LEU A 614 -11.00 -80.94 -46.32
C LEU A 614 -9.90 -82.02 -46.37
N CYS A 615 -8.89 -81.96 -45.51
CA CYS A 615 -7.85 -82.99 -45.41
C CYS A 615 -8.46 -84.36 -45.07
N ILE A 616 -9.35 -84.42 -44.08
CA ILE A 616 -10.08 -85.64 -43.69
C ILE A 616 -10.94 -86.15 -44.86
N LEU A 617 -11.57 -85.26 -45.63
CA LEU A 617 -12.35 -85.64 -46.82
C LEU A 617 -11.45 -86.17 -47.95
N TYR A 618 -10.27 -85.60 -48.19
CA TYR A 618 -9.31 -86.12 -49.16
C TYR A 618 -8.74 -87.48 -48.75
N GLU A 619 -8.34 -87.67 -47.49
CA GLU A 619 -7.89 -88.98 -46.98
C GLU A 619 -8.99 -90.04 -47.12
N LYS A 620 -10.23 -89.68 -46.77
CA LYS A 620 -11.40 -90.56 -46.93
C LYS A 620 -11.69 -90.88 -48.40
N SER A 621 -11.56 -89.91 -49.30
CA SER A 621 -11.71 -90.11 -50.75
C SER A 621 -10.64 -91.07 -51.27
N ASN A 622 -9.37 -90.86 -50.92
CA ASN A 622 -8.25 -91.71 -51.32
C ASN A 622 -8.40 -93.15 -50.78
N LEU A 623 -8.89 -93.29 -49.55
CA LEU A 623 -9.19 -94.61 -48.96
C LEU A 623 -10.37 -95.30 -49.65
N GLN A 624 -11.40 -94.56 -50.05
CA GLN A 624 -12.52 -95.07 -50.83
C GLN A 624 -12.10 -95.46 -52.26
N GLU A 625 -11.25 -94.67 -52.91
CA GLU A 625 -10.67 -94.99 -54.23
C GLU A 625 -9.80 -96.25 -54.15
N HIS A 626 -8.94 -96.36 -53.14
CA HIS A 626 -8.17 -97.59 -52.91
C HIS A 626 -9.08 -98.81 -52.64
N ALA A 627 -10.17 -98.64 -51.90
CA ALA A 627 -11.16 -99.69 -51.68
C ALA A 627 -11.90 -100.09 -52.96
N LEU A 628 -12.25 -99.13 -53.83
CA LEU A 628 -12.85 -99.37 -55.14
C LEU A 628 -11.87 -100.09 -56.08
N ASN A 629 -10.62 -99.63 -56.19
CA ASN A 629 -9.58 -100.29 -57.00
C ASN A 629 -9.29 -101.72 -56.53
N SER A 630 -9.32 -101.97 -55.20
CA SER A 630 -9.26 -103.32 -54.62
C SER A 630 -10.50 -104.15 -54.96
N GLY A 631 -11.69 -103.53 -54.96
CA GLY A 631 -12.95 -104.15 -55.39
C GLY A 631 -12.96 -104.52 -56.87
N GLU A 632 -12.52 -103.64 -57.76
CA GLU A 632 -12.43 -103.87 -59.21
C GLU A 632 -11.38 -104.93 -59.56
N THR A 633 -10.22 -104.93 -58.91
CA THR A 633 -9.24 -106.01 -59.06
C THR A 633 -9.72 -107.33 -58.46
N GLY A 634 -10.62 -107.31 -57.47
CA GLY A 634 -11.35 -108.49 -57.01
C GLY A 634 -12.40 -108.98 -58.02
N LEU A 635 -13.24 -108.09 -58.55
CA LEU A 635 -14.26 -108.37 -59.56
C LEU A 635 -13.67 -108.94 -60.84
N THR A 636 -12.65 -108.30 -61.40
CA THR A 636 -11.96 -108.76 -62.62
C THR A 636 -11.30 -110.13 -62.45
N ARG A 637 -10.79 -110.47 -61.26
CA ARG A 637 -10.34 -111.83 -60.93
C ARG A 637 -11.52 -112.82 -60.93
N LYS A 638 -12.68 -112.45 -60.37
CA LYS A 638 -13.87 -113.32 -60.40
C LYS A 638 -14.47 -113.47 -61.79
N ASP A 639 -14.45 -112.44 -62.65
CA ASP A 639 -14.82 -112.57 -64.05
C ASP A 639 -13.86 -113.48 -64.84
N GLN A 640 -12.56 -113.44 -64.52
CA GLN A 640 -11.58 -114.39 -65.07
C GLN A 640 -11.84 -115.83 -64.60
N GLU A 641 -12.09 -116.05 -63.31
CA GLU A 641 -12.50 -117.37 -62.77
C GLU A 641 -13.78 -117.88 -63.46
N ILE A 642 -14.82 -117.04 -63.56
CA ILE A 642 -16.10 -117.36 -64.23
C ILE A 642 -15.87 -117.66 -65.72
N ARG A 643 -14.96 -116.94 -66.39
CA ARG A 643 -14.60 -117.21 -67.80
C ARG A 643 -13.91 -118.56 -67.96
N VAL A 644 -12.97 -118.90 -67.08
CA VAL A 644 -12.30 -120.22 -67.08
C VAL A 644 -13.31 -121.34 -66.81
N LEU A 645 -14.17 -121.17 -65.81
CA LEU A 645 -15.24 -122.14 -65.49
C LEU A 645 -16.21 -122.31 -66.66
N LYS A 646 -16.61 -121.23 -67.36
CA LYS A 646 -17.45 -121.32 -68.58
C LYS A 646 -16.78 -122.08 -69.71
N ILE A 647 -15.46 -121.92 -69.90
CA ILE A 647 -14.69 -122.69 -70.90
C ILE A 647 -14.66 -124.17 -70.52
N GLN A 648 -14.35 -124.50 -69.26
CA GLN A 648 -14.35 -125.88 -68.76
C GLN A 648 -15.74 -126.55 -68.90
N LEU A 649 -16.81 -125.82 -68.61
CA LEU A 649 -18.19 -126.31 -68.73
C LEU A 649 -18.56 -126.57 -70.21
N ALA A 650 -18.16 -125.67 -71.13
CA ALA A 650 -18.34 -125.87 -72.57
C ALA A 650 -17.53 -127.06 -73.11
N ASP A 651 -16.31 -127.29 -72.61
CA ASP A 651 -15.51 -128.47 -72.97
C ASP A 651 -16.12 -129.77 -72.45
N LEU A 652 -16.61 -129.79 -71.21
CA LEU A 652 -17.34 -130.93 -70.65
C LEU A 652 -18.65 -131.20 -71.41
N GLN A 653 -19.38 -130.17 -71.84
CA GLN A 653 -20.55 -130.31 -72.71
C GLN A 653 -20.17 -130.92 -74.06
N ARG A 654 -19.08 -130.46 -74.68
CA ARG A 654 -18.55 -131.01 -75.95
C ARG A 654 -18.11 -132.46 -75.82
N GLN A 655 -17.45 -132.84 -74.72
CA GLN A 655 -17.09 -134.23 -74.42
C GLN A 655 -18.33 -135.11 -74.24
N LEU A 656 -19.33 -134.63 -73.48
CA LEU A 656 -20.59 -135.34 -73.25
C LEU A 656 -21.42 -135.48 -74.54
N GLU A 657 -21.42 -134.47 -75.41
CA GLU A 657 -22.09 -134.56 -76.71
C GLU A 657 -21.38 -135.52 -77.67
N ASN A 658 -20.04 -135.54 -77.69
CA ASN A 658 -19.28 -136.56 -78.43
C ASN A 658 -19.57 -137.98 -77.93
N ALA A 659 -19.64 -138.19 -76.61
CA ALA A 659 -20.02 -139.48 -76.02
C ALA A 659 -21.45 -139.88 -76.40
N ARG A 660 -22.41 -138.93 -76.40
CA ARG A 660 -23.78 -139.16 -76.89
C ARG A 660 -23.83 -139.53 -78.37
N ARG A 661 -22.94 -138.99 -79.21
CA ARG A 661 -22.84 -139.36 -80.64
C ARG A 661 -22.24 -140.74 -80.87
N GLN A 662 -21.46 -141.28 -79.92
CA GLN A 662 -20.93 -142.66 -80.00
C GLN A 662 -21.92 -143.72 -79.49
N LEU A 663 -22.86 -143.33 -78.62
CA LEU A 663 -23.84 -144.23 -78.01
C LEU A 663 -24.68 -145.07 -79.02
N PRO A 664 -25.11 -144.56 -80.20
CA PRO A 664 -25.88 -145.35 -81.18
C PRO A 664 -25.11 -146.49 -81.84
N HIS A 665 -23.76 -146.44 -81.85
CA HIS A 665 -22.92 -147.51 -82.41
C HIS A 665 -22.65 -148.65 -81.42
N LEU A 666 -22.96 -148.46 -80.13
CA LEU A 666 -22.71 -149.47 -79.11
C LEU A 666 -23.49 -150.79 -79.36
N PRO A 667 -24.78 -150.77 -79.77
CA PRO A 667 -25.52 -151.98 -80.14
C PRO A 667 -24.99 -152.67 -81.39
N GLU A 668 -24.57 -151.90 -82.41
CA GLU A 668 -23.99 -152.44 -83.65
C GLU A 668 -22.67 -153.18 -83.36
N LEU A 669 -21.81 -152.56 -82.54
CA LEU A 669 -20.56 -153.17 -82.07
C LEU A 669 -20.81 -154.39 -81.19
N ALA A 670 -21.83 -154.37 -80.30
CA ALA A 670 -22.20 -155.52 -79.48
C ALA A 670 -22.68 -156.71 -80.33
N GLN A 671 -23.51 -156.47 -81.35
CA GLN A 671 -23.92 -157.51 -82.31
C GLN A 671 -22.72 -158.04 -83.10
N ARG A 672 -21.80 -157.16 -83.53
CA ARG A 672 -20.57 -157.57 -84.23
C ARG A 672 -19.64 -158.41 -83.35
N ILE A 673 -19.55 -158.11 -82.05
CA ILE A 673 -18.79 -158.89 -81.08
C ILE A 673 -19.42 -160.28 -80.89
N LEU A 674 -20.74 -160.40 -80.80
CA LEU A 674 -21.42 -161.69 -80.67
C LEU A 674 -21.18 -162.58 -81.90
N ALA A 675 -21.32 -162.04 -83.11
CA ALA A 675 -21.02 -162.77 -84.34
C ALA A 675 -19.55 -163.23 -84.38
N LEU A 676 -18.60 -162.34 -84.09
CA LEU A 676 -17.17 -162.67 -84.07
C LEU A 676 -16.80 -163.66 -82.94
N GLN A 677 -17.56 -163.73 -81.84
CA GLN A 677 -17.39 -164.75 -80.81
C GLN A 677 -17.88 -166.13 -81.26
N GLU A 678 -18.87 -166.18 -82.15
CA GLU A 678 -19.40 -167.41 -82.74
C GLU A 678 -18.48 -167.93 -83.87
N ASP A 679 -17.97 -167.03 -84.72
CA ASP A 679 -16.91 -167.32 -85.70
C ASP A 679 -15.62 -167.82 -85.03
N LEU A 680 -15.14 -167.12 -83.99
CA LEU A 680 -13.96 -167.49 -83.22
C LEU A 680 -14.08 -168.85 -82.53
N LYS A 681 -15.32 -169.33 -82.30
CA LYS A 681 -15.55 -170.66 -81.73
C LYS A 681 -15.31 -171.74 -82.78
N GLN A 682 -15.84 -171.56 -83.98
CA GLN A 682 -15.64 -172.47 -85.12
C GLN A 682 -14.15 -172.54 -85.50
N GLU A 683 -13.46 -171.41 -85.57
CA GLU A 683 -12.01 -171.36 -85.84
C GLU A 683 -11.18 -172.05 -84.74
N LYS A 684 -11.62 -172.04 -83.48
CA LYS A 684 -10.94 -172.77 -82.39
C LYS A 684 -11.09 -174.28 -82.52
N ASP A 685 -12.27 -174.77 -82.88
CA ASP A 685 -12.51 -176.20 -83.11
C ASP A 685 -11.64 -176.72 -84.28
N VAL A 686 -11.41 -175.89 -85.30
CA VAL A 686 -10.45 -176.17 -86.39
C VAL A 686 -8.99 -176.07 -85.90
N THR A 687 -8.67 -175.07 -85.07
CA THR A 687 -7.32 -174.85 -84.56
C THR A 687 -6.85 -175.98 -83.64
N GLU A 688 -7.69 -176.54 -82.77
CA GLU A 688 -7.33 -177.71 -81.96
C GLU A 688 -6.96 -178.92 -82.83
N LEU A 689 -7.61 -179.07 -83.98
CA LEU A 689 -7.34 -180.14 -84.94
C LEU A 689 -5.95 -179.98 -85.58
N LEU A 690 -5.58 -178.75 -86.02
CA LEU A 690 -4.22 -178.47 -86.52
C LEU A 690 -3.15 -178.46 -85.42
N CYS A 691 -3.46 -178.06 -84.19
CA CYS A 691 -2.53 -178.14 -83.06
C CYS A 691 -2.07 -179.58 -82.82
N ARG A 692 -2.96 -180.55 -83.02
CA ARG A 692 -2.65 -181.97 -82.88
C ARG A 692 -1.63 -182.50 -83.90
N ASP A 693 -1.59 -181.92 -85.10
CA ASP A 693 -0.57 -182.23 -86.11
C ASP A 693 0.76 -181.47 -85.82
N LEU A 694 0.66 -180.25 -85.28
CA LEU A 694 1.80 -179.39 -84.91
C LEU A 694 2.63 -179.92 -83.74
N GLU A 695 2.10 -180.77 -82.87
CA GLU A 695 2.81 -181.34 -81.71
C GLU A 695 3.85 -182.42 -82.07
N THR A 696 4.23 -182.56 -83.35
CA THR A 696 5.37 -183.39 -83.79
C THR A 696 6.68 -182.57 -83.87
N PRO A 697 7.61 -182.72 -82.90
CA PRO A 697 8.68 -181.71 -82.70
C PRO A 697 9.90 -181.94 -83.60
N LYS A 698 10.21 -180.99 -84.50
CA LYS A 698 11.41 -181.10 -85.36
C LYS A 698 12.03 -179.82 -85.98
N ASN A 699 11.67 -178.60 -85.55
CA ASN A 699 12.21 -177.36 -86.15
C ASN A 699 12.47 -176.25 -85.10
N ASN A 700 13.49 -175.39 -85.30
CA ASN A 700 14.39 -175.01 -84.18
C ASN A 700 14.88 -173.53 -84.11
N ASP A 701 14.16 -172.53 -84.67
CA ASP A 701 14.82 -171.38 -85.32
C ASP A 701 14.63 -169.91 -84.80
N ARG A 702 14.03 -169.57 -83.63
CA ARG A 702 13.59 -168.16 -83.33
C ARG A 702 13.91 -167.55 -81.92
N TRP A 703 14.61 -166.37 -81.85
CA TRP A 703 15.30 -165.70 -80.66
C TRP A 703 15.70 -164.19 -80.95
N ARG A 704 16.28 -163.21 -80.16
CA ARG A 704 16.80 -162.91 -78.77
C ARG A 704 16.88 -161.33 -78.50
N ALA A 705 17.45 -160.78 -77.38
CA ALA A 705 17.56 -159.32 -77.00
C ALA A 705 18.85 -158.87 -76.15
N LEU A 706 19.11 -157.54 -75.86
CA LEU A 706 20.27 -156.82 -75.13
C LEU A 706 19.88 -155.36 -74.60
N GLY A 707 20.62 -154.42 -73.90
CA GLY A 707 21.93 -154.23 -73.15
C GLY A 707 22.45 -152.71 -72.97
N GLY A 708 23.20 -152.26 -71.90
CA GLY A 708 23.86 -150.87 -71.73
C GLY A 708 24.40 -150.41 -70.31
N ASP A 709 25.27 -149.34 -70.12
CA ASP A 709 25.88 -148.82 -68.81
C ASP A 709 26.65 -147.40 -68.78
N ASP A 710 27.25 -146.89 -67.63
CA ASP A 710 27.80 -145.47 -67.33
C ASP A 710 29.21 -145.28 -66.54
N PRO A 711 29.77 -144.04 -66.22
CA PRO A 711 31.21 -143.73 -65.79
C PRO A 711 31.58 -143.09 -64.38
N ASP A 712 32.82 -142.55 -64.19
CA ASP A 712 33.69 -142.60 -62.95
C ASP A 712 34.33 -141.27 -62.32
N GLU A 713 35.09 -141.38 -61.20
CA GLU A 713 35.29 -140.37 -60.11
C GLU A 713 36.42 -139.28 -60.22
N GLU A 714 37.66 -139.57 -60.65
CA GLU A 714 38.81 -138.60 -60.58
C GLU A 714 38.54 -137.23 -61.25
N GLN A 715 37.59 -137.18 -62.18
CA GLN A 715 37.22 -135.98 -62.93
C GLN A 715 36.52 -134.90 -62.08
N LEU A 716 36.10 -135.22 -60.85
CA LEU A 716 35.46 -134.27 -59.94
C LEU A 716 36.45 -133.41 -59.15
N GLU A 717 37.55 -133.95 -58.62
CA GLU A 717 38.45 -133.21 -57.72
C GLU A 717 39.18 -132.06 -58.43
N ALA A 718 39.71 -132.30 -59.63
CA ALA A 718 40.37 -131.28 -60.45
C ALA A 718 39.44 -130.08 -60.78
N LYS A 719 38.13 -130.30 -60.75
CA LYS A 719 37.09 -129.30 -61.01
C LYS A 719 36.80 -128.43 -59.77
N LEU A 720 37.14 -128.92 -58.58
CA LEU A 720 36.83 -128.29 -57.29
C LEU A 720 37.85 -127.19 -56.95
N SER A 721 39.15 -127.50 -57.02
CA SER A 721 40.23 -126.53 -56.70
C SER A 721 40.22 -125.29 -57.61
N TYR A 722 39.84 -125.43 -58.88
CA TYR A 722 39.66 -124.31 -59.81
C TYR A 722 38.56 -123.31 -59.37
N LEU A 723 37.53 -123.77 -58.65
CA LEU A 723 36.45 -122.92 -58.17
C LEU A 723 36.85 -122.12 -56.93
N GLU A 724 37.72 -122.67 -56.08
CA GLU A 724 38.21 -122.03 -54.87
C GLU A 724 39.11 -120.82 -55.20
N GLU A 725 40.08 -120.98 -56.11
CA GLU A 725 40.95 -119.87 -56.52
C GLU A 725 40.14 -118.71 -57.14
N ARG A 726 39.10 -119.04 -57.91
CA ARG A 726 38.15 -118.08 -58.49
C ARG A 726 37.32 -117.36 -57.43
N TYR A 727 36.98 -118.02 -56.31
CA TYR A 727 36.26 -117.41 -55.19
C TYR A 727 37.13 -116.40 -54.43
N HIS A 728 38.39 -116.72 -54.15
CA HIS A 728 39.32 -115.80 -53.48
C HIS A 728 39.50 -114.48 -54.24
N ARG A 729 39.80 -114.55 -55.55
CA ARG A 729 39.92 -113.36 -56.41
C ARG A 729 38.63 -112.53 -56.50
N LYS A 730 37.46 -113.12 -56.20
CA LYS A 730 36.18 -112.39 -56.13
C LYS A 730 35.93 -111.69 -54.81
N LYS A 731 36.56 -112.15 -53.72
CA LYS A 731 36.45 -111.53 -52.39
C LYS A 731 37.27 -110.23 -52.31
N GLU A 732 38.46 -110.20 -52.91
CA GLU A 732 39.31 -108.99 -53.01
C GLU A 732 38.59 -107.87 -53.78
N GLN A 733 38.02 -108.20 -54.95
CA GLN A 733 37.20 -107.28 -55.76
C GLN A 733 35.90 -106.78 -55.08
N LEU A 734 35.52 -107.37 -53.93
CA LEU A 734 34.43 -106.86 -53.11
C LEU A 734 34.94 -105.77 -52.15
N LEU A 735 36.04 -106.04 -51.44
CA LEU A 735 36.68 -105.09 -50.52
C LEU A 735 37.05 -103.77 -51.20
N GLU A 736 37.64 -103.82 -52.41
CA GLU A 736 37.96 -102.63 -53.20
C GLU A 736 36.72 -101.76 -53.46
N LYS A 737 35.56 -102.39 -53.70
CA LYS A 737 34.31 -101.69 -53.99
C LYS A 737 33.62 -101.16 -52.75
N GLU A 738 33.75 -101.84 -51.62
CA GLU A 738 33.27 -101.36 -50.32
C GLU A 738 34.04 -100.09 -49.90
N LEU A 739 35.37 -100.08 -50.07
CA LEU A 739 36.20 -98.89 -49.79
C LEU A 739 35.79 -97.68 -50.65
N VAL A 740 35.60 -97.89 -51.96
CA VAL A 740 35.12 -96.85 -52.88
C VAL A 740 33.69 -96.39 -52.53
N LEU A 741 32.84 -97.29 -52.05
CA LEU A 741 31.49 -96.94 -51.60
C LEU A 741 31.54 -96.01 -50.37
N GLU A 742 32.43 -96.26 -49.41
CA GLU A 742 32.60 -95.40 -48.24
C GLU A 742 33.10 -94.00 -48.63
N GLU A 743 34.11 -93.89 -49.51
CA GLU A 743 34.60 -92.59 -49.98
C GLU A 743 33.53 -91.80 -50.74
N VAL A 744 32.82 -92.44 -51.67
CA VAL A 744 31.74 -91.81 -52.44
C VAL A 744 30.58 -91.40 -51.54
N THR A 745 30.24 -92.22 -50.54
CA THR A 745 29.18 -91.89 -49.56
C THR A 745 29.60 -90.73 -48.65
N GLY A 746 30.87 -90.71 -48.22
CA GLY A 746 31.45 -89.61 -47.46
C GLY A 746 31.48 -88.29 -48.24
N LEU A 747 31.86 -88.31 -49.52
CA LEU A 747 31.82 -87.17 -50.43
C LEU A 747 30.38 -86.68 -50.68
N SER A 748 29.45 -87.61 -50.94
CA SER A 748 28.03 -87.31 -51.15
C SER A 748 27.39 -86.68 -49.91
N ASN A 749 27.70 -87.17 -48.71
CA ASN A 749 27.22 -86.60 -47.45
C ASN A 749 27.83 -85.23 -47.15
N LYS A 750 29.13 -85.01 -47.43
CA LYS A 750 29.77 -83.68 -47.36
C LYS A 750 29.10 -82.68 -48.31
N LEU A 751 28.82 -83.08 -49.54
CA LEU A 751 28.09 -82.26 -50.53
C LEU A 751 26.64 -81.98 -50.09
N ARG A 752 25.93 -82.97 -49.53
CA ARG A 752 24.57 -82.77 -48.96
C ARG A 752 24.57 -81.79 -47.79
N MET A 753 25.54 -81.87 -46.88
CA MET A 753 25.66 -80.90 -45.78
C MET A 753 25.98 -79.48 -46.29
N GLN A 754 26.90 -79.33 -47.24
CA GLN A 754 27.18 -78.03 -47.87
C GLN A 754 25.96 -77.47 -48.62
N ALA A 755 25.20 -78.30 -49.34
CA ALA A 755 23.97 -77.90 -50.02
C ALA A 755 22.86 -77.50 -49.03
N SER A 756 22.77 -78.19 -47.88
CA SER A 756 21.82 -77.85 -46.81
C SER A 756 22.16 -76.52 -46.13
N ALA A 757 23.43 -76.30 -45.78
CA ALA A 757 23.91 -75.05 -45.19
C ALA A 757 23.66 -73.84 -46.12
N ARG A 758 24.05 -73.96 -47.40
CA ARG A 758 23.79 -72.94 -48.42
C ARG A 758 22.31 -72.68 -48.66
N ARG A 759 21.41 -73.61 -48.32
CA ARG A 759 19.96 -73.44 -48.45
C ARG A 759 19.41 -72.38 -47.50
N GLY A 760 19.99 -72.24 -46.30
CA GLY A 760 19.69 -71.16 -45.36
C GLY A 760 20.13 -69.80 -45.89
N GLU A 761 21.40 -69.69 -46.29
CA GLU A 761 21.98 -68.47 -46.89
C GLU A 761 21.20 -68.02 -48.15
N THR A 762 20.82 -68.98 -49.00
CA THR A 762 20.04 -68.70 -50.23
C THR A 762 18.61 -68.26 -49.91
N LEU A 763 17.98 -68.81 -48.86
CA LEU A 763 16.67 -68.38 -48.39
C LEU A 763 16.71 -66.97 -47.80
N GLU A 764 17.75 -66.64 -47.02
CA GLU A 764 17.98 -65.28 -46.54
C GLU A 764 18.27 -64.30 -47.67
N LEU A 765 19.09 -64.68 -48.66
CA LEU A 765 19.34 -63.86 -49.83
C LEU A 765 18.05 -63.62 -50.63
N ALA A 766 17.21 -64.64 -50.81
CA ALA A 766 15.90 -64.51 -51.46
C ALA A 766 14.94 -63.61 -50.67
N LYS A 767 14.92 -63.70 -49.33
CA LYS A 767 14.16 -62.77 -48.47
C LYS A 767 14.67 -61.32 -48.63
N ARG A 768 15.97 -61.09 -48.48
CA ARG A 768 16.60 -59.75 -48.66
C ARG A 768 16.34 -59.19 -50.06
N VAL A 769 16.38 -60.02 -51.11
CA VAL A 769 16.04 -59.62 -52.49
C VAL A 769 14.55 -59.27 -52.63
N ASN A 770 13.64 -60.01 -51.99
CA ASN A 770 12.22 -59.63 -51.92
C ASN A 770 11.99 -58.34 -51.13
N ASP A 771 12.69 -58.13 -50.02
CA ASP A 771 12.63 -56.88 -49.24
C ASP A 771 13.15 -55.69 -50.06
N PHE A 772 14.25 -55.87 -50.81
CA PHE A 772 14.73 -54.85 -51.75
C PHE A 772 13.76 -54.62 -52.90
N GLN A 773 13.15 -55.66 -53.49
CA GLN A 773 12.08 -55.47 -54.49
C GLN A 773 10.85 -54.78 -53.89
N GLY A 774 10.50 -55.06 -52.64
CA GLY A 774 9.42 -54.40 -51.91
C GLY A 774 9.71 -52.91 -51.73
N ARG A 775 10.89 -52.58 -51.19
CA ARG A 775 11.38 -51.19 -51.05
C ARG A 775 11.45 -50.47 -52.40
N ILE A 776 11.91 -51.13 -53.47
CA ILE A 776 11.95 -50.57 -54.83
C ILE A 776 10.53 -50.34 -55.37
N LYS A 777 9.60 -51.28 -55.22
CA LYS A 777 8.19 -51.11 -55.63
C LYS A 777 7.46 -50.05 -54.79
N GLU A 778 7.92 -49.78 -53.57
CA GLU A 778 7.39 -48.73 -52.72
C GLU A 778 7.99 -47.36 -53.08
N THR A 779 9.31 -47.22 -53.24
CA THR A 779 9.92 -45.97 -53.70
C THR A 779 9.52 -45.64 -55.13
N THR A 780 9.32 -46.62 -56.00
CA THR A 780 8.74 -46.41 -57.34
C THR A 780 7.29 -45.92 -57.24
N ARG A 781 6.46 -46.44 -56.32
CA ARG A 781 5.11 -45.90 -56.09
C ARG A 781 5.12 -44.50 -55.52
N ARG A 782 6.01 -44.17 -54.57
CA ARG A 782 6.19 -42.80 -54.05
C ARG A 782 6.70 -41.85 -55.15
N MET A 783 7.62 -42.32 -56.00
CA MET A 783 8.11 -41.57 -57.17
C MET A 783 7.01 -41.36 -58.21
N MET A 784 6.17 -42.36 -58.49
CA MET A 784 5.00 -42.22 -59.36
C MET A 784 3.97 -41.25 -58.77
N ALA A 785 3.75 -41.27 -57.45
CA ALA A 785 2.91 -40.29 -56.77
C ALA A 785 3.47 -38.87 -56.95
N VAL A 786 4.74 -38.64 -56.60
CA VAL A 786 5.43 -37.34 -56.78
C VAL A 786 5.48 -36.89 -58.25
N VAL A 787 5.63 -37.81 -59.21
CA VAL A 787 5.56 -37.51 -60.65
C VAL A 787 4.13 -37.15 -61.08
N SER A 788 3.10 -37.80 -60.51
CA SER A 788 1.69 -37.47 -60.79
C SER A 788 1.26 -36.14 -60.12
N GLU A 789 1.78 -35.83 -58.94
CA GLU A 789 1.65 -34.53 -58.28
C GLU A 789 2.36 -33.45 -59.10
N LEU A 790 3.60 -33.69 -59.54
CA LEU A 790 4.34 -32.80 -60.43
C LEU A 790 3.60 -32.59 -61.76
N SER A 791 2.99 -33.64 -62.33
CA SER A 791 2.17 -33.56 -63.54
C SER A 791 0.88 -32.75 -63.31
N MET A 792 0.24 -32.89 -62.14
CA MET A 792 -0.89 -32.04 -61.71
C MET A 792 -0.47 -30.58 -61.54
N TYR A 793 0.69 -30.31 -60.91
CA TYR A 793 1.20 -28.95 -60.76
C TYR A 793 1.63 -28.34 -62.11
N GLN A 794 2.22 -29.13 -63.01
CA GLN A 794 2.52 -28.70 -64.39
C GLN A 794 1.22 -28.42 -65.17
N ALA A 795 0.21 -29.28 -65.07
CA ALA A 795 -1.08 -29.06 -65.74
C ALA A 795 -1.81 -27.82 -65.18
N THR A 796 -1.78 -27.58 -63.86
CA THR A 796 -2.35 -26.35 -63.28
C THR A 796 -1.53 -25.11 -63.65
N ALA A 797 -0.20 -25.18 -63.69
CA ALA A 797 0.64 -24.08 -64.16
C ALA A 797 0.40 -23.74 -65.64
N MET A 798 0.31 -24.75 -66.51
CA MET A 798 -0.03 -24.57 -67.93
C MET A 798 -1.44 -23.99 -68.09
N LYS A 799 -2.42 -24.45 -67.30
CA LYS A 799 -3.80 -23.90 -67.33
C LYS A 799 -3.85 -22.45 -66.84
N LEU A 800 -3.14 -22.11 -65.76
CA LEU A 800 -3.04 -20.72 -65.28
C LEU A 800 -2.27 -19.81 -66.26
N GLN A 801 -1.28 -20.36 -66.97
CA GLN A 801 -0.56 -19.65 -68.02
C GLN A 801 -1.42 -19.45 -69.28
N GLN A 802 -2.28 -20.41 -69.62
CA GLN A 802 -3.32 -20.27 -70.65
C GLN A 802 -4.34 -19.20 -70.24
N GLU A 803 -4.93 -19.30 -69.06
CA GLU A 803 -5.89 -18.31 -68.53
C GLU A 803 -5.29 -16.89 -68.47
N LYS A 804 -4.00 -16.76 -68.11
CA LYS A 804 -3.26 -15.49 -68.18
C LYS A 804 -3.08 -15.00 -69.62
N HIS A 805 -2.79 -15.88 -70.57
CA HIS A 805 -2.65 -15.52 -71.98
C HIS A 805 -3.99 -15.06 -72.57
N ASP A 806 -5.04 -15.86 -72.39
CA ASP A 806 -6.39 -15.58 -72.85
C ASP A 806 -6.90 -14.25 -72.28
N ALA A 807 -6.74 -14.02 -70.96
CA ALA A 807 -7.07 -12.74 -70.33
C ALA A 807 -6.20 -11.55 -70.82
N SER A 808 -4.95 -11.80 -71.23
CA SER A 808 -4.10 -10.76 -71.83
C SER A 808 -4.56 -10.41 -73.26
N VAL A 809 -5.02 -11.40 -74.03
CA VAL A 809 -5.62 -11.20 -75.36
C VAL A 809 -6.95 -10.46 -75.24
N ASP A 810 -7.81 -10.84 -74.29
CA ASP A 810 -9.06 -10.12 -73.97
C ASP A 810 -8.77 -8.65 -73.61
N VAL A 811 -7.75 -8.37 -72.78
CA VAL A 811 -7.37 -6.99 -72.41
C VAL A 811 -6.82 -6.22 -73.61
N GLU A 812 -5.99 -6.84 -74.46
CA GLU A 812 -5.53 -6.24 -75.70
C GLU A 812 -6.68 -5.93 -76.66
N GLU A 813 -7.66 -6.84 -76.80
CA GLU A 813 -8.82 -6.60 -77.66
C GLU A 813 -9.73 -5.52 -77.07
N CYS A 814 -9.92 -5.50 -75.74
CA CYS A 814 -10.62 -4.41 -75.04
C CYS A 814 -9.95 -3.05 -75.31
N GLN A 815 -8.62 -2.98 -75.29
CA GLN A 815 -7.87 -1.76 -75.62
C GLN A 815 -8.03 -1.38 -77.09
N LYS A 816 -7.92 -2.34 -78.03
CA LYS A 816 -8.11 -2.10 -79.47
C LYS A 816 -9.53 -1.60 -79.78
N ARG A 817 -10.56 -2.20 -79.17
CA ARG A 817 -11.97 -1.77 -79.28
C ARG A 817 -12.20 -0.38 -78.70
N ALA A 818 -11.64 -0.08 -77.52
CA ALA A 818 -11.74 1.23 -76.89
C ALA A 818 -11.05 2.34 -77.71
N LEU A 819 -9.86 2.06 -78.26
CA LEU A 819 -9.15 2.99 -79.16
C LEU A 819 -9.92 3.24 -80.47
N ALA A 820 -10.66 2.24 -80.95
CA ALA A 820 -11.57 2.37 -82.09
C ALA A 820 -12.94 3.02 -81.74
N GLY A 821 -13.15 3.47 -80.50
CA GLY A 821 -14.37 4.15 -80.06
C GLY A 821 -15.56 3.24 -79.73
N TYR A 822 -15.37 1.92 -79.73
CA TYR A 822 -16.39 0.94 -79.35
C TYR A 822 -16.33 0.61 -77.86
N ALA A 823 -17.39 -0.01 -77.33
CA ALA A 823 -17.39 -0.50 -75.95
C ALA A 823 -16.26 -1.54 -75.75
N PRO A 824 -15.47 -1.48 -74.64
CA PRO A 824 -14.29 -2.34 -74.48
C PRO A 824 -14.63 -3.84 -74.55
N ASN A 825 -15.70 -4.27 -73.89
CA ASN A 825 -16.21 -5.64 -73.98
C ASN A 825 -17.74 -5.69 -74.06
N VAL A 826 -18.27 -6.87 -74.40
CA VAL A 826 -19.71 -7.12 -74.59
C VAL A 826 -20.52 -6.86 -73.31
N PHE A 827 -19.92 -7.02 -72.12
CA PHE A 827 -20.59 -6.67 -70.85
C PHE A 827 -20.75 -5.15 -70.70
N CYS A 828 -19.72 -4.36 -71.03
CA CYS A 828 -19.81 -2.90 -71.07
C CYS A 828 -20.83 -2.42 -72.11
N GLU A 829 -20.89 -3.07 -73.27
CA GLU A 829 -21.89 -2.82 -74.31
C GLU A 829 -23.31 -3.08 -73.80
N GLN A 830 -23.55 -4.25 -73.19
CA GLN A 830 -24.83 -4.59 -72.56
C GLN A 830 -25.21 -3.62 -71.44
N GLN A 831 -24.26 -3.15 -70.63
CA GLN A 831 -24.51 -2.13 -69.60
C GLN A 831 -24.83 -0.75 -70.21
N LEU A 832 -24.19 -0.38 -71.33
CA LEU A 832 -24.47 0.88 -72.02
C LEU A 832 -25.87 0.85 -72.65
N VAL A 833 -26.25 -0.27 -73.29
CA VAL A 833 -27.62 -0.53 -73.77
C VAL A 833 -28.64 -0.53 -72.62
N ARG A 834 -28.28 -1.11 -71.46
CA ARG A 834 -29.12 -1.10 -70.25
C ARG A 834 -29.31 0.33 -69.69
N LEU A 835 -28.27 1.16 -69.71
CA LEU A 835 -28.35 2.56 -69.27
C LEU A 835 -29.11 3.43 -70.29
N GLN A 836 -29.02 3.14 -71.59
CA GLN A 836 -29.83 3.79 -72.62
C GLN A 836 -31.31 3.42 -72.50
N THR A 837 -31.65 2.13 -72.39
CA THR A 837 -33.03 1.70 -72.15
C THR A 837 -33.59 2.23 -70.82
N GLN A 838 -32.78 2.29 -69.76
CA GLN A 838 -33.18 2.93 -68.50
C GLN A 838 -33.38 4.45 -68.63
N LYS A 839 -32.62 5.15 -69.50
CA LYS A 839 -32.87 6.58 -69.82
C LYS A 839 -34.15 6.76 -70.63
N LEU A 840 -34.40 5.93 -71.65
CA LEU A 840 -35.63 5.95 -72.43
C LEU A 840 -36.84 5.69 -71.53
N HIS A 841 -36.80 4.64 -70.73
CA HIS A 841 -37.86 4.31 -69.77
C HIS A 841 -38.11 5.44 -68.77
N ASN A 842 -37.08 6.11 -68.24
CA ASN A 842 -37.25 7.28 -67.37
C ASN A 842 -37.86 8.50 -68.10
N ASN A 843 -37.64 8.66 -69.40
CA ASN A 843 -38.26 9.71 -70.19
C ASN A 843 -39.74 9.37 -70.50
N GLU A 844 -40.04 8.11 -70.83
CA GLU A 844 -41.42 7.60 -70.95
C GLU A 844 -42.19 7.78 -69.63
N LEU A 845 -41.56 7.49 -68.48
CA LEU A 845 -42.17 7.68 -67.16
C LEU A 845 -42.42 9.15 -66.80
N ARG A 846 -41.69 10.10 -67.42
CA ARG A 846 -41.96 11.54 -67.32
C ARG A 846 -43.14 11.94 -68.20
N ALA A 847 -43.13 11.55 -69.48
CA ALA A 847 -44.24 11.80 -70.40
C ALA A 847 -45.57 11.18 -69.89
N ALA A 848 -45.53 9.96 -69.36
CA ALA A 848 -46.65 9.28 -68.71
C ALA A 848 -47.07 9.95 -67.40
N LYS A 849 -46.16 10.61 -66.65
CA LYS A 849 -46.52 11.47 -65.51
C LYS A 849 -47.19 12.77 -65.93
N GLU A 850 -46.82 13.35 -67.05
CA GLU A 850 -47.47 14.55 -67.58
C GLU A 850 -48.86 14.22 -68.16
N GLN A 851 -48.98 13.13 -68.91
CA GLN A 851 -50.27 12.60 -69.37
C GLN A 851 -51.17 12.13 -68.22
N SER A 852 -50.66 11.43 -67.20
CA SER A 852 -51.49 11.05 -66.05
C SER A 852 -51.87 12.25 -65.16
N ARG A 853 -51.04 13.30 -65.10
CA ARG A 853 -51.41 14.56 -64.43
C ARG A 853 -52.50 15.33 -65.20
N ALA A 854 -52.50 15.27 -66.53
CA ALA A 854 -53.62 15.77 -67.34
C ALA A 854 -54.88 14.90 -67.20
N ALA A 855 -54.75 13.57 -67.21
CA ALA A 855 -55.86 12.64 -67.01
C ALA A 855 -56.47 12.75 -65.60
N ALA A 856 -55.66 12.97 -64.56
CA ALA A 856 -56.12 13.17 -63.19
C ALA A 856 -57.00 14.42 -63.02
N ALA A 857 -56.81 15.46 -63.86
CA ALA A 857 -57.71 16.62 -63.89
C ALA A 857 -59.07 16.28 -64.52
N HIS A 858 -59.14 15.30 -65.43
CA HIS A 858 -60.38 14.79 -66.01
C HIS A 858 -61.06 13.69 -65.17
N ALA A 859 -60.29 12.92 -64.39
CA ALA A 859 -60.78 11.79 -63.61
C ALA A 859 -61.55 12.15 -62.33
N ALA A 860 -61.68 13.44 -62.00
CA ALA A 860 -62.38 13.93 -60.81
C ALA A 860 -63.93 13.78 -60.87
N ASN A 861 -64.49 13.32 -62.01
CA ASN A 861 -65.92 13.44 -62.32
C ASN A 861 -66.72 12.11 -62.43
N PHE A 862 -66.16 10.94 -62.09
CA PHE A 862 -66.90 9.67 -62.11
C PHE A 862 -66.61 8.77 -60.89
N PRO A 863 -67.64 8.32 -60.14
CA PRO A 863 -67.44 7.54 -58.91
C PRO A 863 -67.55 6.02 -59.07
N SER A 864 -66.50 5.33 -58.60
CA SER A 864 -66.56 4.01 -57.92
C SER A 864 -66.80 2.72 -58.73
N GLN A 865 -66.40 1.61 -58.08
CA GLN A 865 -66.74 0.20 -58.35
C GLN A 865 -66.30 -0.40 -59.69
N PHE A 866 -65.20 -1.18 -59.67
CA PHE A 866 -65.23 -2.64 -59.87
C PHE A 866 -63.82 -3.25 -59.69
N THR A 867 -63.67 -4.21 -58.78
CA THR A 867 -62.41 -4.94 -58.56
C THR A 867 -62.36 -6.20 -59.44
N TYR A 868 -61.72 -6.11 -60.60
CA TYR A 868 -61.48 -7.26 -61.46
C TYR A 868 -60.22 -8.04 -61.04
N THR A 869 -60.34 -9.36 -60.90
CA THR A 869 -59.23 -10.27 -60.58
C THR A 869 -58.67 -10.91 -61.85
N THR A 870 -57.34 -10.91 -61.99
CA THR A 870 -56.65 -11.26 -63.24
C THR A 870 -56.23 -12.74 -63.29
N ALA A 871 -57.19 -13.65 -63.28
CA ALA A 871 -56.94 -15.10 -63.32
C ALA A 871 -57.56 -15.75 -64.58
N GLU A 872 -56.73 -16.28 -65.46
CA GLU A 872 -57.17 -16.94 -66.71
C GLU A 872 -57.67 -18.37 -66.49
N ALA A 873 -58.79 -18.72 -67.13
CA ALA A 873 -59.35 -20.07 -67.08
C ALA A 873 -58.69 -21.01 -68.10
N ARG A 874 -58.48 -22.28 -67.73
CA ARG A 874 -57.81 -23.27 -68.59
C ARG A 874 -58.80 -23.97 -69.55
N PRO A 875 -58.44 -24.16 -70.85
CA PRO A 875 -59.24 -24.96 -71.78
C PRO A 875 -59.20 -26.47 -71.44
N ASN A 876 -60.37 -27.13 -71.47
CA ASN A 876 -60.53 -28.55 -71.08
C ASN A 876 -60.85 -29.50 -72.25
N ALA A 877 -60.75 -29.06 -73.50
CA ALA A 877 -61.04 -29.88 -74.69
C ALA A 877 -60.10 -29.55 -75.85
N TYR A 878 -60.00 -30.47 -76.81
CA TYR A 878 -59.27 -30.33 -78.06
C TYR A 878 -60.19 -30.68 -79.24
N ILE A 879 -59.93 -30.07 -80.40
CA ILE A 879 -60.72 -30.24 -81.64
C ILE A 879 -59.82 -30.92 -82.68
N PRO A 880 -60.06 -32.19 -83.03
CA PRO A 880 -59.38 -32.86 -84.14
C PRO A 880 -59.83 -32.27 -85.48
N GLU A 881 -58.89 -32.07 -86.39
CA GLU A 881 -59.11 -31.34 -87.66
C GLU A 881 -60.11 -32.06 -88.60
N ASP A 882 -60.19 -33.39 -88.56
CA ASP A 882 -61.06 -34.18 -89.46
C ASP A 882 -62.56 -34.14 -89.11
N LEU A 883 -62.97 -33.69 -87.92
CA LEU A 883 -64.36 -33.88 -87.45
C LEU A 883 -64.99 -32.72 -86.64
N GLY A 884 -64.28 -31.63 -86.38
CA GLY A 884 -64.85 -30.33 -85.98
C GLY A 884 -65.60 -30.22 -84.64
N ILE A 885 -65.90 -31.33 -83.96
CA ILE A 885 -66.62 -31.36 -82.68
C ILE A 885 -65.61 -31.54 -81.52
N PRO A 886 -65.59 -30.67 -80.50
CA PRO A 886 -64.66 -30.80 -79.38
C PRO A 886 -64.84 -32.13 -78.62
N LYS A 887 -63.74 -32.82 -78.35
CA LYS A 887 -63.73 -34.00 -77.47
C LYS A 887 -63.02 -33.69 -76.15
N PRO A 888 -63.55 -34.15 -74.99
CA PRO A 888 -62.83 -34.08 -73.73
C PRO A 888 -61.62 -35.02 -73.78
N TYR A 889 -60.55 -34.65 -73.07
CA TYR A 889 -59.39 -35.53 -72.90
C TYR A 889 -59.80 -36.79 -72.12
N GLY A 890 -59.41 -37.98 -72.62
CA GLY A 890 -59.61 -39.25 -71.94
C GLY A 890 -58.67 -39.44 -70.74
N GLN A 891 -58.64 -40.65 -70.18
CA GLN A 891 -57.82 -40.99 -69.00
C GLN A 891 -56.29 -40.81 -69.17
N GLN A 892 -55.82 -40.52 -70.39
CA GLN A 892 -54.45 -40.11 -70.69
C GLN A 892 -54.43 -38.65 -71.19
N ALA A 893 -54.79 -37.70 -70.32
CA ALA A 893 -54.72 -36.27 -70.63
C ALA A 893 -53.25 -35.81 -70.76
N PRO A 894 -52.89 -34.99 -71.76
CA PRO A 894 -51.52 -34.49 -71.92
C PRO A 894 -51.06 -33.64 -70.73
N PHE A 895 -50.20 -34.20 -69.88
CA PHE A 895 -49.60 -33.48 -68.75
C PHE A 895 -48.63 -32.42 -69.26
N LYS A 896 -49.02 -31.14 -69.21
CA LYS A 896 -48.10 -30.02 -69.45
C LYS A 896 -47.09 -29.95 -68.30
N PRO A 897 -45.78 -30.16 -68.54
CA PRO A 897 -44.80 -30.16 -67.46
C PRO A 897 -44.79 -28.83 -66.71
N SER A 898 -44.80 -28.88 -65.39
CA SER A 898 -44.52 -27.72 -64.54
C SER A 898 -43.10 -27.23 -64.81
N GLN A 899 -42.92 -25.91 -64.98
CA GLN A 899 -41.59 -25.31 -65.04
C GLN A 899 -40.81 -25.69 -63.78
N GLN A 900 -39.61 -26.24 -63.96
CA GLN A 900 -38.77 -26.63 -62.84
C GLN A 900 -38.32 -25.37 -62.08
N GLY A 901 -38.58 -25.35 -60.77
CA GLY A 901 -38.08 -24.29 -59.89
C GLY A 901 -36.55 -24.22 -59.92
N THR A 902 -36.00 -23.02 -59.74
CA THR A 902 -34.58 -22.65 -59.95
C THR A 902 -33.56 -23.31 -59.00
N THR A 903 -33.96 -24.34 -58.25
CA THR A 903 -33.22 -24.89 -57.10
C THR A 903 -32.98 -26.40 -57.19
N MET A 904 -32.49 -26.90 -58.32
CA MET A 904 -31.94 -28.26 -58.46
C MET A 904 -30.77 -28.27 -59.46
N ARG A 905 -29.54 -28.24 -58.93
CA ARG A 905 -28.31 -28.67 -59.63
C ARG A 905 -27.48 -29.47 -58.63
N HIS A 906 -27.32 -30.77 -58.88
CA HIS A 906 -26.17 -31.63 -58.54
C HIS A 906 -26.52 -33.10 -58.82
N ILE A 907 -26.38 -33.53 -60.08
CA ILE A 907 -26.38 -34.95 -60.43
C ILE A 907 -24.92 -35.39 -60.52
N ARG A 908 -24.49 -36.35 -59.70
CA ARG A 908 -23.19 -37.02 -59.85
C ARG A 908 -23.31 -38.12 -60.91
N VAL A 909 -22.40 -38.13 -61.87
CA VAL A 909 -22.25 -39.21 -62.85
C VAL A 909 -21.59 -40.42 -62.16
N PRO A 910 -22.09 -41.66 -62.35
CA PRO A 910 -21.44 -42.85 -61.80
C PRO A 910 -20.12 -43.15 -62.52
N GLN A 911 -19.05 -43.42 -61.74
CA GLN A 911 -17.80 -43.93 -62.30
C GLN A 911 -17.98 -45.37 -62.77
N LYS A 912 -17.42 -45.70 -63.94
CA LYS A 912 -17.18 -47.09 -64.34
C LYS A 912 -16.09 -47.68 -63.42
N ARG A 913 -16.17 -48.98 -63.18
CA ARG A 913 -15.03 -49.78 -62.72
C ARG A 913 -14.26 -50.28 -63.93
N ASP A 914 -12.94 -50.32 -63.83
CA ASP A 914 -12.09 -50.92 -64.85
C ASP A 914 -12.18 -52.45 -64.80
N ILE A 915 -11.80 -53.09 -65.90
CA ILE A 915 -11.81 -54.55 -66.06
C ILE A 915 -10.35 -55.00 -66.00
N GLU A 916 -10.05 -55.94 -65.09
CA GLU A 916 -8.75 -56.60 -65.01
C GLU A 916 -8.63 -57.66 -66.12
N ILE A 917 -7.44 -57.75 -66.73
CA ILE A 917 -6.98 -58.80 -67.65
C ILE A 917 -5.58 -59.21 -67.20
#